data_AF-A0A971QGM9-F1
#
_entry.id   AF-A0A971QGM9-F1
#
_cell.length_a   1.000
_cell.length_b   1.000
_cell.length_c   1.000
_cell.angle_alpha   90.00
_cell.angle_beta   90.00
_cell.angle_gamma   90.00
#
_symmetry.space_group_name_H-M   'P 1'
#
loop_
_entity.id
_entity.type
_entity.pdbx_description
1 polymer ?
#
loop_
_entity_poly.entity_id
_entity_poly.type
_entity_poly.pdbx_seq_one_letter_code
_entity_poly.pdbx_strand_id
1 'polypeptide(L)'
;MDLDTACREFERQVLRRLHRLAVRLRLYVLLDGLAMLSLAVLAAVAITFMADRGFQLTRDMRATQLTTLLLALAGLGWYGLVRPMRLGLPPAALALLVERRYPELRSRLISAVEFAEAVRQRSAGPRETSPTMLAALIAQAARAVAGIDFAAVLNHTRARRRFALALTGPLLIIALCLLAKPAMGIWFERNVLLRDVDWPQRNRLVIEGLTEGRLVVPRDDDLTVTARVVEGFEPPRQVFISFESATGMKGQAQMPATRAVAAAPRPRRAQPSRGGRRPETPMPATPPVAAAPRGGRGPEEPAGLPADAEGPMVDQPVIRFTHTFEQVRESLKASVWGGDARTDEFIIEVVDRPRISDVHLSVTPPAYSRLAPYDLRPGQTVAEVLNGSRVGFRVRTDRPVVEAVLMRQSGDETNELGPALHDATQPLGREFTISDQPPASATYHFQLLDERGLSNISDRGRPVRVSVRLVPDKPPVVKLTAKGVGEMIVPQAVLPVEVDCTDSYGLAGATLVCELPGKEGPPLVEPIEGFEPETKVFQRTIEWVPARRGLIEGDRLILRAEALDFDDVAGPNIGRSSALGLRVVSREELLAELSRREQEYRQDFERLVRQQEDLYSELLARMRPTSPARQDDAEPTSALARRQRDYAGRINGLRLQFEQVLSELRINQLATPAAEDRVGRRIVRPMESLHRSDMPAAAERIELFARERTAETFADARAAQERILAIMRTVLADMLQWEGFQEAITLLRDIQKLQSEISRETDQRIESELFGPKP
;
A
#
# COMPACT_ATOMS: atom_id res chain seq x y z
N MET A 1 99.72 79.58 21.71
CA MET A 1 98.73 78.96 20.81
C MET A 1 97.36 79.39 21.31
N ASP A 2 96.60 80.12 20.49
CA ASP A 2 95.31 80.64 20.93
C ASP A 2 94.29 79.51 21.15
N LEU A 3 93.41 79.69 22.14
CA LEU A 3 92.39 78.70 22.53
C LEU A 3 91.55 78.24 21.33
N ASP A 4 91.17 79.17 20.45
CA ASP A 4 90.43 78.88 19.22
C ASP A 4 91.21 77.96 18.26
N THR A 5 92.52 78.13 18.18
CA THR A 5 93.39 77.30 17.32
C THR A 5 93.51 75.90 17.92
N ALA A 6 93.62 75.78 19.24
CA ALA A 6 93.64 74.51 19.96
C ALA A 6 92.34 73.72 19.81
N CYS A 7 91.19 74.39 19.93
CA CYS A 7 89.88 73.78 19.74
C CYS A 7 89.66 73.30 18.29
N ARG A 8 90.06 74.09 17.27
CA ARG A 8 89.93 73.68 15.87
C ARG A 8 90.79 72.46 15.52
N GLU A 9 92.01 72.38 16.04
CA GLU A 9 92.89 71.23 15.81
C GLU A 9 92.39 69.98 16.55
N PHE A 10 91.92 70.14 17.79
CA PHE A 10 91.25 69.08 18.56
C PHE A 10 89.99 68.57 17.85
N GLU A 11 89.20 69.45 17.24
CA GLU A 11 88.02 69.07 16.46
C GLU A 11 88.40 68.22 15.23
N ARG A 12 89.43 68.63 14.48
CA ARG A 12 89.90 67.87 13.31
C ARG A 12 90.51 66.52 13.69
N GLN A 13 91.28 66.44 14.76
CA GLN A 13 92.01 65.23 15.12
C GLN A 13 91.22 64.26 15.99
N VAL A 14 90.49 64.75 17.00
CA VAL A 14 89.85 63.93 18.04
C VAL A 14 88.35 63.80 17.83
N LEU A 15 87.61 64.92 17.63
CA LEU A 15 86.15 64.84 17.43
C LEU A 15 85.77 64.09 16.14
N ARG A 16 86.55 64.21 15.05
CA ARG A 16 86.35 63.37 13.85
C ARG A 16 86.54 61.88 14.13
N ARG A 17 87.51 61.51 14.97
CA ARG A 17 87.74 60.10 15.37
C ARG A 17 86.60 59.60 16.27
N LEU A 18 86.09 60.42 17.20
CA LEU A 18 84.89 60.11 18.00
C LEU A 18 83.62 59.99 17.13
N HIS A 19 83.46 60.85 16.12
CA HIS A 19 82.34 60.74 15.19
C HIS A 19 82.38 59.43 14.38
N ARG A 20 83.58 59.04 13.89
CA ARG A 20 83.78 57.71 13.25
C ARG A 20 83.46 56.57 14.20
N LEU A 21 83.80 56.69 15.48
CA LEU A 21 83.45 55.71 16.53
C LEU A 21 81.93 55.64 16.73
N ALA A 22 81.23 56.79 16.75
CA ALA A 22 79.77 56.85 16.85
C ALA A 22 79.08 56.16 15.67
N VAL A 23 79.55 56.40 14.44
CA VAL A 23 79.03 55.75 13.22
C VAL A 23 79.23 54.23 13.29
N ARG A 24 80.40 53.76 13.71
CA ARG A 24 80.67 52.32 13.87
C ARG A 24 79.84 51.67 14.97
N LEU A 25 79.65 52.36 16.10
CA LEU A 25 78.80 51.87 17.19
C LEU A 25 77.34 51.75 16.73
N ARG A 26 76.81 52.76 16.02
CA ARG A 26 75.47 52.70 15.40
C ARG A 26 75.34 51.55 14.41
N LEU A 27 76.36 51.32 13.58
CA LEU A 27 76.40 50.19 12.67
C LEU A 27 76.31 48.85 13.43
N TYR A 28 77.00 48.70 14.57
CA TYR A 28 76.99 47.45 15.33
C TYR A 28 75.64 47.19 16.00
N VAL A 29 75.00 48.23 16.52
CA VAL A 29 73.64 48.12 17.09
C VAL A 29 72.63 47.81 15.98
N LEU A 30 72.77 48.42 14.80
CA LEU A 30 71.96 48.10 13.64
C LEU A 30 72.16 46.65 13.17
N LEU A 31 73.38 46.12 13.20
CA LEU A 31 73.65 44.71 12.91
C LEU A 31 73.00 43.76 13.92
N ASP A 32 72.92 44.14 15.20
CA ASP A 32 72.22 43.37 16.23
C ASP A 32 70.70 43.35 15.97
N GLY A 33 70.13 44.51 15.62
CA GLY A 33 68.73 44.65 15.22
C GLY A 33 68.38 43.86 13.95
N LEU A 34 69.23 43.95 12.92
CA LEU A 34 69.07 43.17 11.68
C LEU A 34 69.15 41.66 11.93
N ALA A 35 70.06 41.21 12.81
CA ALA A 35 70.18 39.80 13.15
C ALA A 35 68.98 39.25 13.93
N MET A 36 68.36 40.08 14.77
CA MET A 36 67.11 39.71 15.45
C MET A 36 65.92 39.67 14.48
N LEU A 37 65.82 40.67 13.60
CA LEU A 37 64.76 40.75 12.59
C LEU A 37 64.84 39.59 11.59
N SER A 38 66.05 39.24 11.11
CA SER A 38 66.26 38.13 10.18
C SER A 38 65.78 36.79 10.76
N LEU A 39 66.07 36.53 12.04
CA LEU A 39 65.64 35.33 12.73
C LEU A 39 64.12 35.30 12.96
N ALA A 40 63.53 36.45 13.32
CA ALA A 40 62.08 36.57 13.52
C ALA A 40 61.30 36.33 12.22
N VAL A 41 61.76 36.90 11.09
CA VAL A 41 61.15 36.66 9.77
C VAL A 41 61.26 35.19 9.37
N LEU A 42 62.42 34.57 9.58
CA LEU A 42 62.60 33.15 9.28
C LEU A 42 61.65 32.27 10.11
N ALA A 43 61.52 32.52 11.42
CA ALA A 43 60.61 31.80 12.29
C ALA A 43 59.14 32.00 11.86
N ALA A 44 58.77 33.21 11.45
CA ALA A 44 57.43 33.53 10.97
C ALA A 44 57.07 32.75 9.70
N VAL A 45 57.98 32.69 8.73
CA VAL A 45 57.79 31.90 7.50
C VAL A 45 57.62 30.41 7.84
N ALA A 46 58.46 29.86 8.73
CA ALA A 46 58.35 28.47 9.15
C ALA A 46 57.01 28.15 9.85
N ILE A 47 56.60 28.98 10.81
CA ILE A 47 55.35 28.78 11.57
C ILE A 47 54.13 28.91 10.65
N THR A 48 54.07 29.94 9.81
CA THR A 48 52.95 30.14 8.88
C THR A 48 52.86 29.02 7.86
N PHE A 49 54.01 28.54 7.34
CA PHE A 49 54.05 27.39 6.43
C PHE A 49 53.52 26.12 7.08
N MET A 50 53.95 25.81 8.31
CA MET A 50 53.45 24.64 9.03
C MET A 50 51.97 24.76 9.37
N ALA A 51 51.50 25.95 9.76
CA ALA A 51 50.09 26.19 10.07
C ALA A 51 49.19 26.04 8.83
N ASP A 52 49.55 26.63 7.69
CA ASP A 52 48.76 26.52 6.45
C ASP A 52 48.78 25.11 5.85
N ARG A 53 49.85 24.34 6.07
CA ARG A 53 49.91 22.93 5.65
C ARG A 53 49.14 22.00 6.60
N GLY A 54 49.14 22.28 7.89
CA GLY A 54 48.49 21.44 8.91
C GLY A 54 47.01 21.73 9.12
N PHE A 55 46.58 22.98 8.90
CA PHE A 55 45.22 23.45 9.13
C PHE A 55 44.67 24.09 7.86
N GLN A 56 43.42 23.77 7.50
CA GLN A 56 42.70 24.41 6.41
C GLN A 56 42.20 25.80 6.86
N LEU A 57 43.11 26.76 6.96
CA LEU A 57 42.80 28.13 7.37
C LEU A 57 41.99 28.85 6.28
N THR A 58 40.81 29.35 6.65
CA THR A 58 40.00 30.19 5.77
C THR A 58 40.74 31.49 5.42
N ARG A 59 40.31 32.19 4.36
CA ARG A 59 40.93 33.43 3.91
C ARG A 59 41.01 34.49 5.03
N ASP A 60 39.98 34.58 5.86
CA ASP A 60 39.90 35.54 6.97
C ASP A 60 40.89 35.20 8.09
N MET A 61 41.08 33.91 8.39
CA MET A 61 42.07 33.45 9.37
C MET A 61 43.50 33.73 8.91
N ARG A 62 43.78 33.57 7.60
CA ARG A 62 45.08 33.90 7.02
C ARG A 62 45.34 35.42 7.03
N ALA A 63 44.33 36.23 6.74
CA ALA A 63 44.44 37.69 6.78
C ALA A 63 44.75 38.19 8.20
N THR A 64 44.04 37.69 9.21
CA THR A 64 44.27 38.06 10.63
C THR A 64 45.64 37.59 11.13
N GLN A 65 46.09 36.41 10.72
CA GLN A 65 47.44 35.91 11.00
C GLN A 65 48.51 36.82 10.38
N LEU A 66 48.35 37.21 9.12
CA LEU A 66 49.28 38.10 8.41
C LEU A 66 49.35 39.48 9.05
N THR A 67 48.21 40.10 9.39
CA THR A 67 48.19 41.41 10.06
C THR A 67 48.88 41.38 11.42
N THR A 68 48.63 40.32 12.20
CA THR A 68 49.26 40.15 13.51
C THR A 68 50.78 40.01 13.38
N LEU A 69 51.22 39.24 12.37
CA LEU A 69 52.63 39.06 12.09
C LEU A 69 53.32 40.37 11.66
N LEU A 70 52.69 41.14 10.78
CA LEU A 70 53.23 42.42 10.31
C LEU A 70 53.39 43.42 11.47
N LEU A 71 52.42 43.48 12.39
CA LEU A 71 52.51 44.32 13.60
C LEU A 71 53.66 43.89 14.52
N ALA A 72 53.84 42.59 14.73
CA ALA A 72 54.93 42.05 15.54
C ALA A 72 56.32 42.37 14.93
N LEU A 73 56.48 42.18 13.62
CA LEU A 73 57.71 42.52 12.91
C LEU A 73 57.98 44.02 12.89
N ALA A 74 56.95 44.86 12.72
CA ALA A 74 57.06 46.31 12.81
C ALA A 74 57.51 46.76 14.22
N GLY A 75 56.98 46.15 15.28
CA GLY A 75 57.40 46.38 16.65
C GLY A 75 58.86 46.01 16.89
N LEU A 76 59.29 44.81 16.47
CA LEU A 76 60.68 44.37 16.56
C LEU A 76 61.63 45.29 15.79
N GLY A 77 61.24 45.70 14.58
CA GLY A 77 62.00 46.66 13.78
C GLY A 77 62.10 48.04 14.44
N TRP A 78 61.02 48.53 15.05
CA TRP A 78 61.03 49.79 15.79
C TRP A 78 62.03 49.77 16.96
N TYR A 79 61.99 48.72 17.78
CA TYR A 79 62.89 48.58 18.93
C TYR A 79 64.33 48.27 18.53
N GLY A 80 64.55 47.46 17.50
CA GLY A 80 65.87 46.98 17.09
C GLY A 80 66.62 47.88 16.10
N LEU A 81 65.93 48.61 15.22
CA LEU A 81 66.53 49.41 14.15
C LEU A 81 66.31 50.93 14.35
N VAL A 82 65.06 51.34 14.62
CA VAL A 82 64.69 52.77 14.61
C VAL A 82 65.04 53.47 15.93
N ARG A 83 64.65 52.89 17.07
CA ARG A 83 64.94 53.41 18.40
C ARG A 83 66.45 53.66 18.64
N PRO A 84 67.38 52.72 18.35
CA PRO A 84 68.81 52.95 18.57
C PRO A 84 69.41 54.03 17.68
N MET A 85 68.87 54.25 16.48
CA MET A 85 69.31 55.35 15.61
C MET A 85 68.87 56.73 16.11
N ARG A 86 67.78 56.79 16.88
CA ARG A 86 67.23 58.02 17.46
C ARG A 86 67.87 58.40 18.80
N LEU A 87 68.66 57.50 19.41
CA LEU A 87 69.41 57.80 20.63
C LEU A 87 70.59 58.76 20.30
N GLY A 88 70.59 59.92 20.96
CA GLY A 88 71.70 60.87 20.91
C GLY A 88 72.94 60.26 21.58
N LEU A 89 74.05 60.17 20.84
CA LEU A 89 75.34 59.74 21.38
C LEU A 89 76.21 61.00 21.57
N PRO A 90 76.17 61.66 22.75
CA PRO A 90 76.97 62.85 22.97
C PRO A 90 78.47 62.49 22.90
N PRO A 91 79.32 63.34 22.30
CA PRO A 91 80.77 63.14 22.21
C PRO A 91 81.44 62.83 23.55
N ALA A 92 80.97 63.43 24.66
CA ALA A 92 81.45 63.12 26.01
C ALA A 92 81.23 61.65 26.42
N ALA A 93 80.09 61.04 26.06
CA ALA A 93 79.82 59.63 26.35
C ALA A 93 80.73 58.68 25.52
N LEU A 94 81.08 59.07 24.29
CA LEU A 94 82.03 58.34 23.47
C LEU A 94 83.47 58.47 24.00
N ALA A 95 83.83 59.65 24.53
CA ALA A 95 85.10 59.86 25.22
C ALA A 95 85.22 58.97 26.47
N LEU A 96 84.16 58.87 27.27
CA LEU A 96 84.08 57.96 28.43
C LEU A 96 84.27 56.50 28.03
N LEU A 97 83.67 56.07 26.91
CA LEU A 97 83.83 54.71 26.38
C LEU A 97 85.30 54.40 26.04
N VAL A 98 86.01 55.37 25.46
CA VAL A 98 87.44 55.25 25.13
C VAL A 98 88.30 55.24 26.41
N GLU A 99 88.05 56.13 27.36
CA GLU A 99 88.81 56.17 28.63
C GLU A 99 88.60 54.91 29.48
N ARG A 100 87.41 54.32 29.47
CA ARG A 100 87.15 53.04 30.17
C ARG A 100 88.02 51.89 29.65
N ARG A 101 88.43 51.95 28.38
CA ARG A 101 89.36 50.99 27.76
C ARG A 101 90.82 51.36 27.95
N TYR A 102 91.13 52.65 28.05
CA TYR A 102 92.48 53.19 28.23
C TYR A 102 92.55 54.07 29.51
N PRO A 103 92.66 53.47 30.71
CA PRO A 103 92.68 54.21 31.98
C PRO A 103 93.83 55.22 32.11
N GLU A 104 94.88 55.08 31.29
CA GLU A 104 96.05 55.96 31.23
C GLU A 104 95.71 57.42 30.90
N LEU A 105 94.54 57.65 30.28
CA LEU A 105 94.06 59.00 29.95
C LEU A 105 93.61 59.82 31.17
N ARG A 106 93.36 59.20 32.34
CA ARG A 106 93.07 59.86 33.64
C ARG A 106 92.08 61.05 33.53
N SER A 107 90.92 60.83 32.92
CA SER A 107 89.85 61.85 32.73
C SER A 107 90.23 63.04 31.84
N ARG A 108 91.37 63.02 31.14
CA ARG A 108 91.84 64.13 30.30
C ARG A 108 91.06 64.25 28.99
N LEU A 109 90.59 63.14 28.40
CA LEU A 109 89.87 63.14 27.14
C LEU A 109 88.42 63.56 27.32
N ILE A 110 87.74 63.06 28.36
CA ILE A 110 86.36 63.48 28.67
C ILE A 110 86.31 64.97 29.03
N SER A 111 87.20 65.43 29.92
CA SER A 111 87.28 66.84 30.31
C SER A 111 87.59 67.72 29.09
N ALA A 112 88.54 67.33 28.23
CA ALA A 112 88.85 68.09 27.02
C ALA A 112 87.68 68.16 26.03
N VAL A 113 86.85 67.12 25.92
CA VAL A 113 85.64 67.14 25.08
C VAL A 113 84.55 68.02 25.70
N GLU A 114 84.30 67.92 27.01
CA GLU A 114 83.33 68.77 27.72
C GLU A 114 83.71 70.26 27.64
N PHE A 115 84.99 70.59 27.83
CA PHE A 115 85.48 71.96 27.66
C PHE A 115 85.43 72.43 26.21
N ALA A 116 85.78 71.58 25.23
CA ALA A 116 85.68 71.93 23.81
C ALA A 116 84.21 72.15 23.37
N GLU A 117 83.26 71.38 23.91
CA GLU A 117 81.82 71.58 23.69
C GLU A 117 81.30 72.84 24.38
N ALA A 118 81.72 73.13 25.62
CA ALA A 118 81.35 74.33 26.36
C ALA A 118 81.80 75.62 25.62
N VAL A 119 83.03 75.63 25.10
CA VAL A 119 83.56 76.74 24.27
C VAL A 119 82.76 76.88 22.97
N ARG A 120 82.43 75.76 22.31
CA ARG A 120 81.68 75.76 21.04
C ARG A 120 80.25 76.27 21.18
N GLN A 121 79.57 75.93 22.29
CA GLN A 121 78.18 76.32 22.52
C GLN A 121 78.04 77.79 22.97
N ARG A 122 79.15 78.54 23.13
CA ARG A 122 79.18 79.87 23.79
C ARG A 122 78.45 79.88 25.14
N SER A 123 78.29 78.70 25.75
CA SER A 123 77.76 78.55 27.09
C SER A 123 78.81 79.12 28.04
N ALA A 124 78.43 80.06 28.90
CA ALA A 124 79.33 80.69 29.85
C ALA A 124 80.05 79.62 30.67
N GLY A 125 81.32 79.35 30.34
CA GLY A 125 82.18 78.48 31.13
C GLY A 125 82.34 79.04 32.54
N PRO A 126 82.81 78.23 33.51
CA PRO A 126 83.12 78.72 34.85
C PRO A 126 83.97 79.99 34.73
N ARG A 127 83.51 81.11 35.31
CA ARG A 127 84.08 82.46 35.17
C ARG A 127 85.50 82.62 35.74
N GLU A 128 86.21 81.53 36.05
CA GLU A 128 87.49 81.49 36.76
C GLU A 128 88.44 80.44 36.15
N THR A 129 88.66 80.45 34.83
CA THR A 129 89.68 79.57 34.23
C THR A 129 90.51 80.30 33.19
N SER A 130 91.83 80.25 33.35
CA SER A 130 92.77 80.90 32.44
C SER A 130 92.69 80.28 31.03
N PRO A 131 92.50 81.07 29.95
CA PRO A 131 92.40 80.55 28.58
C PRO A 131 93.67 79.81 28.14
N THR A 132 94.83 80.14 28.72
CA THR A 132 96.09 79.43 28.46
C THR A 132 96.13 78.03 29.07
N MET A 133 95.48 77.83 30.23
CA MET A 133 95.40 76.52 30.90
C MET A 133 94.47 75.57 30.16
N LEU A 134 93.32 76.06 29.67
CA LEU A 134 92.39 75.30 28.83
C LEU A 134 93.04 74.89 27.49
N ALA A 135 93.75 75.83 26.84
CA ALA A 135 94.46 75.54 25.60
C ALA A 135 95.56 74.47 25.81
N ALA A 136 96.27 74.51 26.95
CA ALA A 136 97.26 73.51 27.31
C ALA A 136 96.62 72.13 27.59
N LEU A 137 95.50 72.07 28.30
CA LEU A 137 94.77 70.82 28.59
C LEU A 137 94.23 70.15 27.32
N ILE A 138 93.63 70.93 26.42
CA ILE A 138 93.15 70.44 25.11
C ILE A 138 94.33 69.93 24.27
N ALA A 139 95.44 70.67 24.20
CA ALA A 139 96.63 70.26 23.46
C ALA A 139 97.34 69.04 24.08
N GLN A 140 97.27 68.88 25.41
CA GLN A 140 97.81 67.71 26.11
C GLN A 140 96.92 66.48 25.90
N ALA A 141 95.60 66.62 25.93
CA ALA A 141 94.65 65.56 25.61
C ALA A 141 94.79 65.10 24.15
N ALA A 142 94.93 66.03 23.20
CA ALA A 142 95.18 65.72 21.79
C ALA A 142 96.47 64.89 21.59
N ARG A 143 97.57 65.27 22.26
CA ARG A 143 98.84 64.54 22.22
C ARG A 143 98.75 63.16 22.86
N ALA A 144 98.08 63.03 24.00
CA ALA A 144 97.89 61.76 24.68
C ALA A 144 97.05 60.76 23.84
N VAL A 145 96.18 61.27 22.98
CA VAL A 145 95.28 60.48 22.14
C VAL A 145 95.86 60.15 20.75
N ALA A 146 96.88 60.87 20.30
CA ALA A 146 97.38 60.78 18.91
C ALA A 146 97.72 59.33 18.47
N GLY A 147 98.29 58.53 19.38
CA GLY A 147 98.69 57.14 19.16
C GLY A 147 97.66 56.07 19.56
N ILE A 148 96.47 56.44 20.07
CA ILE A 148 95.46 55.49 20.53
C ILE A 148 94.49 55.15 19.39
N ASP A 149 94.21 53.86 19.18
CA ASP A 149 93.18 53.40 18.25
C ASP A 149 91.80 53.35 18.94
N PHE A 150 90.92 54.28 18.54
CA PHE A 150 89.55 54.36 19.07
C PHE A 150 88.70 53.15 18.64
N ALA A 151 89.05 52.47 17.55
CA ALA A 151 88.30 51.33 17.05
C ALA A 151 88.40 50.12 17.97
N ALA A 152 89.54 49.92 18.63
CA ALA A 152 89.81 48.78 19.50
C ALA A 152 88.90 48.70 20.75
N VAL A 153 88.14 49.77 21.04
CA VAL A 153 87.12 49.78 22.10
C VAL A 153 85.89 48.96 21.70
N LEU A 154 85.62 48.81 20.40
CA LEU A 154 84.49 48.05 19.89
C LEU A 154 84.87 46.57 19.66
N ASN A 155 83.97 45.67 20.01
CA ASN A 155 84.16 44.23 19.80
C ASN A 155 83.86 43.84 18.33
N HIS A 156 84.89 43.82 17.49
CA HIS A 156 84.79 43.46 16.07
C HIS A 156 84.37 42.00 15.82
N THR A 157 84.73 41.06 16.70
CA THR A 157 84.38 39.65 16.52
C THR A 157 82.89 39.41 16.78
N ARG A 158 82.32 40.07 17.80
CA ARG A 158 80.86 40.07 18.03
C ARG A 158 80.11 40.68 16.85
N ALA A 159 80.57 41.79 16.30
CA ALA A 159 79.94 42.42 15.14
C ALA A 159 79.97 41.53 13.88
N ARG A 160 81.09 40.87 13.60
CA ARG A 160 81.19 39.89 12.48
C ARG A 160 80.22 38.71 12.67
N ARG A 161 80.09 38.17 13.89
CA ARG A 161 79.12 37.10 14.19
C ARG A 161 77.68 37.56 14.00
N ARG A 162 77.33 38.78 14.43
CA ARG A 162 75.99 39.35 14.21
C ARG A 162 75.71 39.64 12.75
N PHE A 163 76.69 40.12 12.01
CA PHE A 163 76.59 40.27 10.55
C PHE A 163 76.33 38.92 9.87
N ALA A 164 77.07 37.87 10.25
CA ALA A 164 76.81 36.52 9.73
C ALA A 164 75.38 36.05 10.06
N LEU A 165 74.91 36.24 11.30
CA LEU A 165 73.55 35.88 11.72
C LEU A 165 72.45 36.70 11.01
N ALA A 166 72.72 37.97 10.70
CA ALA A 166 71.81 38.80 9.90
C ALA A 166 71.67 38.26 8.48
N LEU A 167 72.71 37.63 7.93
CA LEU A 167 72.72 37.06 6.59
C LEU A 167 72.11 35.65 6.53
N THR A 168 72.22 34.85 7.61
CA THR A 168 71.72 33.46 7.61
C THR A 168 70.22 33.36 7.38
N GLY A 169 69.42 34.26 7.98
CA GLY A 169 67.96 34.28 7.81
C GLY A 169 67.53 34.41 6.34
N PRO A 170 67.93 35.50 5.64
CA PRO A 170 67.65 35.69 4.22
C PRO A 170 68.18 34.55 3.34
N LEU A 171 69.41 34.06 3.60
CA LEU A 171 69.97 32.95 2.82
C LEU A 171 69.16 31.67 2.97
N LEU A 172 68.67 31.36 4.17
CA LEU A 172 67.86 30.16 4.41
C LEU A 172 66.46 30.28 3.81
N ILE A 173 65.87 31.48 3.81
CA ILE A 173 64.61 31.76 3.10
C ILE A 173 64.80 31.61 1.58
N ILE A 174 65.88 32.16 1.03
CA ILE A 174 66.21 32.01 -0.41
C ILE A 174 66.41 30.54 -0.75
N ALA A 175 67.16 29.79 0.07
CA ALA A 175 67.34 28.35 -0.11
C ALA A 175 65.99 27.62 -0.09
N LEU A 176 65.11 27.92 0.87
CA LEU A 176 63.77 27.33 0.95
C LEU A 176 62.94 27.62 -0.31
N CYS A 177 62.97 28.85 -0.82
CA CYS A 177 62.28 29.23 -2.06
C CYS A 177 62.82 28.50 -3.30
N LEU A 178 64.12 28.17 -3.32
CA LEU A 178 64.74 27.45 -4.45
C LEU A 178 64.53 25.94 -4.36
N LEU A 179 64.74 25.33 -3.19
CA LEU A 179 64.61 23.88 -2.98
C LEU A 179 63.15 23.41 -2.98
N ALA A 180 62.22 24.22 -2.49
CA ALA A 180 60.81 23.88 -2.36
C ALA A 180 59.92 24.79 -3.23
N LYS A 181 60.38 25.13 -4.45
CA LYS A 181 59.72 26.08 -5.37
C LYS A 181 58.19 25.91 -5.50
N PRO A 182 57.62 24.72 -5.77
CA PRO A 182 56.17 24.58 -5.92
C PRO A 182 55.42 24.79 -4.60
N ALA A 183 55.95 24.29 -3.47
CA ALA A 183 55.32 24.45 -2.17
C ALA A 183 55.41 25.91 -1.67
N MET A 184 56.55 26.56 -1.85
CA MET A 184 56.74 27.96 -1.49
C MET A 184 55.94 28.91 -2.38
N GLY A 185 55.71 28.55 -3.65
CA GLY A 185 54.81 29.28 -4.54
C GLY A 185 53.37 29.29 -4.01
N ILE A 186 52.83 28.10 -3.67
CA ILE A 186 51.48 27.97 -3.10
C ILE A 186 51.39 28.69 -1.76
N TRP A 187 52.38 28.52 -0.87
CA TRP A 187 52.42 29.23 0.40
C TRP A 187 52.40 30.75 0.23
N PHE A 188 53.15 31.30 -0.75
CA PHE A 188 53.20 32.73 -1.03
C PHE A 188 51.86 33.24 -1.57
N GLU A 189 51.26 32.52 -2.53
CA GLU A 189 49.95 32.87 -3.06
C GLU A 189 48.86 32.82 -1.98
N ARG A 190 48.90 31.82 -1.10
CA ARG A 190 47.91 31.63 -0.04
C ARG A 190 48.09 32.57 1.15
N ASN A 191 49.29 32.75 1.68
CA ASN A 191 49.52 33.45 2.94
C ASN A 191 49.95 34.90 2.78
N VAL A 192 50.55 35.26 1.64
CA VAL A 192 50.99 36.64 1.37
C VAL A 192 50.02 37.35 0.43
N LEU A 193 49.62 36.71 -0.67
CA LEU A 193 48.66 37.28 -1.63
C LEU A 193 47.19 36.99 -1.27
N LEU A 194 46.93 36.14 -0.27
CA LEU A 194 45.59 35.76 0.19
C LEU A 194 44.69 35.21 -0.93
N ARG A 195 45.27 34.47 -1.89
CA ARG A 195 44.54 33.73 -2.92
C ARG A 195 44.00 32.41 -2.38
N ASP A 196 42.86 31.98 -2.91
CA ASP A 196 42.24 30.69 -2.59
C ASP A 196 42.68 29.63 -3.60
N VAL A 197 43.91 29.14 -3.41
CA VAL A 197 44.53 28.08 -4.22
C VAL A 197 44.74 26.87 -3.33
N ASP A 198 44.16 25.72 -3.65
CA ASP A 198 44.30 24.52 -2.83
C ASP A 198 45.71 23.91 -2.92
N TRP A 199 46.16 23.33 -1.80
CA TRP A 199 47.34 22.47 -1.83
C TRP A 199 47.04 21.23 -2.70
N PRO A 200 47.98 20.76 -3.54
CA PRO A 200 47.77 19.59 -4.38
C PRO A 200 47.37 18.37 -3.54
N GLN A 201 46.16 17.87 -3.79
CA GLN A 201 45.57 16.70 -3.14
C GLN A 201 45.83 15.44 -3.97
N ARG A 202 45.97 14.29 -3.31
CA ARG A 202 46.11 12.96 -3.95
C ARG A 202 44.76 12.34 -4.27
N ASN A 203 43.75 12.63 -3.46
CA ASN A 203 42.41 12.10 -3.56
C ASN A 203 41.44 13.25 -3.90
N ARG A 204 40.46 12.99 -4.77
CA ARG A 204 39.34 13.93 -5.02
C ARG A 204 38.04 13.15 -5.25
N LEU A 205 37.00 13.50 -4.49
CA LEU A 205 35.70 12.83 -4.50
C LEU A 205 34.60 13.80 -4.97
N VAL A 206 33.64 13.29 -5.74
CA VAL A 206 32.43 14.02 -6.17
C VAL A 206 31.22 13.13 -5.93
N ILE A 207 30.14 13.68 -5.39
CA ILE A 207 28.89 12.94 -5.17
C ILE A 207 28.07 12.92 -6.46
N GLU A 208 27.59 11.75 -6.87
CA GLU A 208 26.71 11.59 -8.03
C GLU A 208 25.25 11.92 -7.65
N GLY A 209 24.50 12.57 -8.54
CA GLY A 209 23.08 12.85 -8.36
C GLY A 209 22.72 14.14 -7.61
N LEU A 210 23.71 14.96 -7.22
CA LEU A 210 23.44 16.26 -6.61
C LEU A 210 22.81 17.24 -7.62
N THR A 211 21.63 17.76 -7.27
CA THR A 211 20.99 18.88 -7.99
C THR A 211 20.96 20.06 -7.02
N GLU A 212 21.64 21.17 -7.35
CA GLU A 212 21.76 22.35 -6.46
C GLU A 212 22.26 22.05 -5.04
N GLY A 213 23.15 21.05 -4.88
CA GLY A 213 23.67 20.64 -3.56
C GLY A 213 22.67 19.82 -2.73
N ARG A 214 21.60 19.30 -3.34
CA ARG A 214 20.58 18.48 -2.67
C ARG A 214 20.37 17.14 -3.36
N LEU A 215 20.03 16.14 -2.53
CA LEU A 215 19.54 14.83 -2.95
C LEU A 215 18.13 14.66 -2.40
N VAL A 216 17.14 14.57 -3.29
CA VAL A 216 15.73 14.39 -2.90
C VAL A 216 15.44 12.90 -2.76
N VAL A 217 14.96 12.49 -1.59
CA VAL A 217 14.51 11.12 -1.32
C VAL A 217 13.09 11.13 -0.78
N PRO A 218 12.23 10.19 -1.20
CA PRO A 218 10.95 10.03 -0.55
C PRO A 218 11.09 9.57 0.91
N ARG A 219 10.21 10.02 1.80
CA ARG A 219 10.21 9.56 3.19
C ARG A 219 10.03 8.04 3.29
N ASP A 220 10.79 7.43 4.20
CA ASP A 220 10.79 5.98 4.51
C ASP A 220 11.34 5.08 3.40
N ASP A 221 11.86 5.65 2.31
CA ASP A 221 12.61 4.90 1.29
C ASP A 221 14.11 4.82 1.60
N ASP A 222 14.77 3.90 0.93
CA ASP A 222 16.21 3.70 1.03
C ASP A 222 16.94 4.64 0.05
N LEU A 223 17.96 5.37 0.51
CA LEU A 223 18.78 6.25 -0.32
C LEU A 223 20.21 5.74 -0.42
N THR A 224 20.67 5.40 -1.62
CA THR A 224 22.07 5.07 -1.87
C THR A 224 22.85 6.31 -2.32
N VAL A 225 23.69 6.85 -1.43
CA VAL A 225 24.63 7.93 -1.75
C VAL A 225 25.88 7.34 -2.38
N THR A 226 26.27 7.86 -3.55
CA THR A 226 27.42 7.38 -4.32
C THR A 226 28.46 8.49 -4.47
N ALA A 227 29.67 8.24 -3.98
CA ALA A 227 30.83 9.10 -4.15
C ALA A 227 31.77 8.51 -5.21
N ARG A 228 32.03 9.26 -6.27
CA ARG A 228 32.93 8.90 -7.37
C ARG A 228 34.28 9.59 -7.22
N VAL A 229 35.36 8.85 -7.50
CA VAL A 229 36.71 9.42 -7.59
C VAL A 229 36.86 10.18 -8.92
N VAL A 230 37.39 11.41 -8.87
CA VAL A 230 37.67 12.20 -10.09
C VAL A 230 38.80 11.57 -10.89
N GLU A 231 38.66 11.57 -12.21
CA GLU A 231 39.64 11.00 -13.13
C GLU A 231 41.01 11.67 -12.97
N GLY A 232 42.07 10.85 -12.86
CA GLY A 232 43.45 11.33 -12.60
C GLY A 232 43.85 11.43 -11.13
N PHE A 233 42.95 11.19 -10.17
CA PHE A 233 43.27 11.16 -8.73
C PHE A 233 43.33 9.72 -8.19
N GLU A 234 44.16 9.49 -7.17
CA GLU A 234 44.29 8.16 -6.55
C GLU A 234 43.04 7.85 -5.70
N PRO A 235 42.53 6.61 -5.72
CA PRO A 235 41.41 6.22 -4.89
C PRO A 235 41.83 6.11 -3.41
N PRO A 236 41.10 6.74 -2.47
CA PRO A 236 41.39 6.63 -1.04
C PRO A 236 41.12 5.19 -0.55
N ARG A 237 41.92 4.73 0.43
CA ARG A 237 41.78 3.37 1.01
C ARG A 237 40.47 3.16 1.75
N GLN A 238 39.95 4.22 2.38
CA GLN A 238 38.70 4.23 3.13
C GLN A 238 38.00 5.56 2.89
N VAL A 239 36.68 5.50 2.72
CA VAL A 239 35.81 6.66 2.57
C VAL A 239 34.74 6.57 3.65
N PHE A 240 34.44 7.70 4.28
CA PHE A 240 33.40 7.82 5.29
C PHE A 240 32.42 8.91 4.92
N ILE A 241 31.15 8.68 5.22
CA ILE A 241 30.11 9.68 5.18
C ILE A 241 29.77 10.08 6.61
N SER A 242 29.88 11.38 6.90
CA SER A 242 29.37 11.97 8.14
C SER A 242 28.02 12.61 7.85
N PHE A 243 27.03 12.38 8.70
CA PHE A 243 25.71 12.96 8.56
C PHE A 243 25.18 13.49 9.89
N GLU A 244 24.42 14.57 9.82
CA GLU A 244 23.76 15.22 10.95
C GLU A 244 22.28 15.43 10.61
N SER A 245 21.39 14.88 11.44
CA SER A 245 19.95 15.14 11.31
C SER A 245 19.60 16.52 11.84
N ALA A 246 18.48 17.08 11.36
CA ALA A 246 17.85 18.27 11.92
C ALA A 246 17.57 18.17 13.43
N THR A 247 17.39 16.95 13.96
CA THR A 247 17.19 16.66 15.40
C THR A 247 18.50 16.63 16.20
N GLY A 248 19.66 16.86 15.56
CA GLY A 248 20.99 16.90 16.20
C GLY A 248 21.68 15.54 16.33
N MET A 249 21.07 14.46 15.83
CA MET A 249 21.74 13.16 15.76
C MET A 249 22.89 13.19 14.76
N LYS A 250 24.10 12.90 15.23
CA LYS A 250 25.31 12.80 14.41
C LYS A 250 25.70 11.34 14.23
N GLY A 251 25.98 10.96 13.00
CA GLY A 251 26.41 9.62 12.64
C GLY A 251 27.58 9.64 11.66
N GLN A 252 28.34 8.56 11.67
CA GLN A 252 29.38 8.31 10.69
C GLN A 252 29.28 6.87 10.21
N ALA A 253 29.33 6.68 8.90
CA ALA A 253 29.33 5.36 8.28
C ALA A 253 30.47 5.23 7.29
N GLN A 254 31.00 4.01 7.17
CA GLN A 254 31.98 3.69 6.14
C GLN A 254 31.26 3.45 4.81
N MET A 255 31.80 4.01 3.73
CA MET A 255 31.35 3.76 2.37
C MET A 255 32.28 2.70 1.75
N PRO A 256 31.84 1.44 1.58
CA PRO A 256 32.63 0.42 0.90
C PRO A 256 32.87 0.77 -0.58
N ALA A 257 34.02 0.37 -1.12
CA ALA A 257 34.34 0.52 -2.53
C ALA A 257 33.55 -0.48 -3.38
N THR A 258 32.79 0.02 -4.34
CA THR A 258 32.09 -0.77 -5.34
C THR A 258 32.79 -0.58 -6.68
N ARG A 259 33.38 -1.65 -7.22
CA ARG A 259 33.85 -1.65 -8.61
C ARG A 259 32.62 -1.76 -9.51
N ALA A 260 32.29 -0.69 -10.21
CA ALA A 260 31.30 -0.77 -11.27
C ALA A 260 31.92 -1.49 -12.47
N VAL A 261 31.60 -2.77 -12.64
CA VAL A 261 31.63 -3.36 -13.98
C VAL A 261 30.48 -2.69 -14.73
N ALA A 262 30.75 -2.10 -15.89
CA ALA A 262 29.72 -1.49 -16.74
C ALA A 262 28.54 -2.46 -16.86
N ALA A 263 27.42 -2.13 -16.20
CA ALA A 263 26.21 -2.91 -16.29
C ALA A 263 25.67 -2.69 -17.71
N ALA A 264 25.77 -3.73 -18.55
CA ALA A 264 25.06 -3.75 -19.82
C ALA A 264 23.57 -3.43 -19.58
N PRO A 265 22.94 -2.63 -20.45
CA PRO A 265 21.53 -2.29 -20.29
C PRO A 265 20.71 -3.58 -20.25
N ARG A 266 19.96 -3.80 -19.17
CA ARG A 266 19.06 -4.94 -19.04
C ARG A 266 18.07 -4.89 -20.23
N PRO A 267 17.95 -5.96 -21.04
CA PRO A 267 16.95 -5.96 -22.09
C PRO A 267 15.56 -5.92 -21.46
N ARG A 268 14.68 -5.09 -22.05
CA ARG A 268 13.23 -5.11 -21.80
C ARG A 268 12.74 -6.56 -21.84
N ARG A 269 12.05 -6.97 -20.79
CA ARG A 269 11.42 -8.29 -20.65
C ARG A 269 10.38 -8.44 -21.77
N ALA A 270 10.69 -9.25 -22.78
CA ALA A 270 9.72 -9.68 -23.77
C ALA A 270 8.84 -10.79 -23.19
N GLN A 271 7.55 -10.76 -23.56
CA GLN A 271 6.51 -11.74 -23.23
C GLN A 271 6.89 -13.17 -23.66
N PRO A 272 6.33 -14.21 -23.01
CA PRO A 272 6.55 -15.59 -23.41
C PRO A 272 5.63 -15.95 -24.60
N SER A 273 6.21 -16.37 -25.71
CA SER A 273 5.51 -17.11 -26.77
C SER A 273 6.02 -18.56 -26.85
N ARG A 274 5.06 -19.47 -27.01
CA ARG A 274 5.15 -20.94 -27.06
C ARG A 274 6.17 -21.49 -28.07
N GLY A 275 6.63 -22.71 -27.78
CA GLY A 275 7.73 -23.39 -28.47
C GLY A 275 7.42 -24.04 -29.83
N GLY A 276 8.48 -24.55 -30.45
CA GLY A 276 8.48 -25.32 -31.70
C GLY A 276 9.90 -25.67 -32.16
N ARG A 277 10.11 -26.90 -32.63
CA ARG A 277 11.40 -27.62 -32.81
C ARG A 277 12.30 -27.15 -33.99
N ARG A 278 13.61 -27.44 -33.85
CA ARG A 278 14.75 -27.51 -34.82
C ARG A 278 14.54 -28.57 -35.96
N PRO A 279 15.47 -28.83 -36.94
CA PRO A 279 16.88 -28.35 -37.11
C PRO A 279 17.43 -28.05 -38.56
N GLU A 280 18.69 -27.53 -38.60
CA GLU A 280 19.83 -27.80 -39.55
C GLU A 280 19.81 -27.28 -41.02
N THR A 281 20.86 -26.79 -41.75
CA THR A 281 22.35 -26.58 -41.64
C THR A 281 22.80 -25.54 -42.76
N PRO A 282 24.10 -25.25 -43.14
CA PRO A 282 24.59 -23.86 -43.34
C PRO A 282 25.29 -23.48 -44.71
N MET A 283 25.42 -22.15 -44.97
CA MET A 283 26.46 -21.39 -45.76
C MET A 283 26.64 -21.69 -47.30
N PRO A 284 27.35 -20.88 -48.14
CA PRO A 284 27.88 -19.49 -48.04
C PRO A 284 27.76 -18.57 -49.32
N ALA A 285 28.32 -17.34 -49.21
CA ALA A 285 29.09 -16.54 -50.21
C ALA A 285 28.44 -15.43 -51.09
N THR A 286 29.18 -14.31 -51.14
CA THR A 286 29.10 -12.96 -51.79
C THR A 286 29.56 -12.94 -53.27
N PRO A 287 29.79 -11.79 -53.99
CA PRO A 287 29.12 -10.46 -54.21
C PRO A 287 29.07 -10.12 -55.75
N PRO A 288 29.35 -8.90 -56.34
CA PRO A 288 29.18 -7.45 -56.05
C PRO A 288 28.51 -6.61 -57.22
N VAL A 289 28.46 -5.26 -57.12
CA VAL A 289 28.82 -4.21 -58.17
C VAL A 289 27.91 -2.93 -58.26
N ALA A 290 28.59 -1.76 -58.45
CA ALA A 290 28.21 -0.41 -58.97
C ALA A 290 27.67 0.66 -57.98
N ALA A 291 28.28 1.83 -57.67
CA ALA A 291 28.98 2.93 -58.38
C ALA A 291 28.04 3.97 -59.07
N ALA A 292 27.68 5.11 -58.43
CA ALA A 292 28.27 6.50 -58.54
C ALA A 292 27.45 7.45 -59.49
N PRO A 293 27.63 8.81 -59.60
CA PRO A 293 28.16 9.89 -58.72
C PRO A 293 27.42 11.29 -58.78
N ARG A 294 28.06 12.33 -58.17
CA ARG A 294 28.00 13.83 -58.36
C ARG A 294 27.07 14.61 -57.41
N GLY A 295 27.41 15.75 -56.78
CA GLY A 295 28.60 16.63 -56.73
C GLY A 295 28.15 18.09 -56.45
N GLY A 296 28.81 18.85 -55.54
CA GLY A 296 28.51 20.29 -55.34
C GLY A 296 29.21 21.02 -54.17
N ARG A 297 30.33 21.70 -54.52
CA ARG A 297 31.17 22.80 -53.92
C ARG A 297 30.89 23.43 -52.53
N GLY A 298 32.00 23.71 -51.81
CA GLY A 298 32.15 24.50 -50.56
C GLY A 298 32.08 26.04 -50.71
N PRO A 299 32.62 26.90 -49.79
CA PRO A 299 33.98 26.81 -49.20
C PRO A 299 34.11 27.15 -47.68
N GLU A 300 35.18 26.66 -47.01
CA GLU A 300 36.30 27.40 -46.38
C GLU A 300 36.30 27.51 -44.82
N GLU A 301 37.01 26.53 -44.24
CA GLU A 301 37.96 26.47 -43.09
C GLU A 301 38.38 27.74 -42.29
N PRO A 302 38.90 27.61 -41.03
CA PRO A 302 40.20 26.94 -40.79
C PRO A 302 40.37 26.03 -39.55
N ALA A 303 41.13 24.96 -39.79
CA ALA A 303 42.24 24.41 -39.01
C ALA A 303 41.97 23.74 -37.64
N GLY A 304 41.68 22.44 -37.69
CA GLY A 304 41.94 21.48 -36.59
C GLY A 304 43.32 20.83 -36.71
N LEU A 305 44.00 20.66 -35.58
CA LEU A 305 45.23 19.87 -35.43
C LEU A 305 44.96 18.36 -35.61
N PRO A 306 45.97 17.57 -36.05
CA PRO A 306 45.76 16.19 -36.46
C PRO A 306 45.59 15.22 -35.28
N ALA A 307 44.69 14.26 -35.48
CA ALA A 307 44.59 13.03 -34.72
C ALA A 307 45.71 12.08 -35.14
N ASP A 308 46.57 11.70 -34.19
CA ASP A 308 47.41 10.52 -34.29
C ASP A 308 47.33 9.74 -32.98
N ALA A 309 47.15 8.42 -33.11
CA ALA A 309 47.28 7.36 -32.10
C ALA A 309 46.09 7.11 -31.13
N GLU A 310 44.96 6.63 -31.66
CA GLU A 310 44.09 5.73 -30.90
C GLU A 310 44.74 4.34 -30.80
N GLY A 311 45.60 4.15 -29.80
CA GLY A 311 45.81 2.85 -29.18
C GLY A 311 44.60 2.48 -28.30
N PRO A 312 44.41 1.22 -27.90
CA PRO A 312 43.21 0.81 -27.17
C PRO A 312 43.15 1.57 -25.83
N MET A 313 42.16 2.45 -25.67
CA MET A 313 41.76 3.01 -24.38
C MET A 313 41.37 1.85 -23.47
N VAL A 314 42.27 1.49 -22.56
CA VAL A 314 41.94 0.68 -21.39
C VAL A 314 41.04 1.56 -20.52
N ASP A 315 39.74 1.31 -20.59
CA ASP A 315 38.71 1.89 -19.74
C ASP A 315 39.11 1.64 -18.28
N GLN A 316 39.69 2.65 -17.62
CA GLN A 316 40.11 2.50 -16.22
C GLN A 316 38.85 2.38 -15.36
N PRO A 317 38.76 1.39 -14.46
CA PRO A 317 37.57 1.19 -13.66
C PRO A 317 37.36 2.39 -12.74
N VAL A 318 36.31 3.17 -13.00
CA VAL A 318 35.86 4.26 -12.13
C VAL A 318 35.44 3.65 -10.79
N ILE A 319 36.25 3.87 -9.75
CA ILE A 319 35.96 3.39 -8.40
C ILE A 319 34.88 4.29 -7.80
N ARG A 320 33.79 3.66 -7.35
CA ARG A 320 32.69 4.30 -6.63
C ARG A 320 32.68 3.82 -5.19
N PHE A 321 32.25 4.67 -4.28
CA PHE A 321 31.99 4.32 -2.89
C PHE A 321 30.51 4.58 -2.61
N THR A 322 29.81 3.59 -2.09
CA THR A 322 28.36 3.67 -1.90
C THR A 322 27.98 3.45 -0.45
N HIS A 323 27.04 4.23 0.07
CA HIS A 323 26.39 3.96 1.35
C HIS A 323 24.88 4.09 1.20
N THR A 324 24.15 3.09 1.66
CA THR A 324 22.68 3.09 1.64
C THR A 324 22.18 3.44 3.02
N PHE A 325 21.45 4.56 3.09
CA PHE A 325 20.62 4.89 4.24
C PHE A 325 19.30 4.13 4.12
N GLU A 326 19.00 3.26 5.07
CA GLU A 326 17.70 2.58 5.12
C GLU A 326 16.65 3.48 5.79
N GLN A 327 15.45 3.57 5.20
CA GLN A 327 14.31 4.32 5.75
C GLN A 327 14.64 5.77 6.15
N VAL A 328 14.99 6.62 5.18
CA VAL A 328 15.29 8.03 5.48
C VAL A 328 14.01 8.77 5.89
N ARG A 329 13.90 9.11 7.17
CA ARG A 329 12.72 9.79 7.75
C ARG A 329 12.85 11.30 7.86
N GLU A 330 14.07 11.77 8.06
CA GLU A 330 14.38 13.17 8.33
C GLU A 330 15.43 13.67 7.34
N SER A 331 15.40 14.97 7.04
CA SER A 331 16.41 15.56 6.17
C SER A 331 17.77 15.59 6.88
N LEU A 332 18.83 15.20 6.18
CA LEU A 332 20.18 15.04 6.74
C LEU A 332 21.14 16.02 6.05
N LYS A 333 22.03 16.66 6.82
CA LYS A 333 23.21 17.32 6.28
C LYS A 333 24.35 16.32 6.23
N ALA A 334 24.94 16.10 5.07
CA ALA A 334 25.98 15.09 4.89
C ALA A 334 27.24 15.67 4.25
N SER A 335 28.38 15.11 4.61
CA SER A 335 29.67 15.35 3.94
C SER A 335 30.44 14.04 3.85
N VAL A 336 31.13 13.82 2.73
CA VAL A 336 31.96 12.64 2.49
C VAL A 336 33.43 13.03 2.52
N TRP A 337 34.24 12.22 3.19
CA TRP A 337 35.69 12.41 3.27
C TRP A 337 36.45 11.09 3.13
N GLY A 338 37.67 11.16 2.60
CA GLY A 338 38.54 9.99 2.42
C GLY A 338 39.94 10.39 1.96
N GLY A 339 40.97 9.87 2.63
CA GLY A 339 42.35 10.29 2.37
C GLY A 339 42.54 11.78 2.71
N ASP A 340 43.00 12.57 1.74
CA ASP A 340 43.10 14.03 1.83
C ASP A 340 41.94 14.79 1.14
N ALA A 341 40.92 14.07 0.65
CA ALA A 341 39.72 14.64 0.04
C ALA A 341 38.59 14.85 1.06
N ARG A 342 37.93 16.01 0.99
CA ARG A 342 36.65 16.28 1.64
C ARG A 342 35.71 16.96 0.65
N THR A 343 34.47 16.48 0.57
CA THR A 343 33.41 17.06 -0.25
C THR A 343 32.72 18.22 0.46
N ASP A 344 32.10 19.11 -0.31
CA ASP A 344 31.21 20.14 0.23
C ASP A 344 30.02 19.50 0.94
N GLU A 345 29.46 20.22 1.93
CA GLU A 345 28.25 19.77 2.60
C GLU A 345 27.05 19.78 1.65
N PHE A 346 26.30 18.69 1.63
CA PHE A 346 25.06 18.56 0.85
C PHE A 346 23.88 18.14 1.74
N ILE A 347 22.66 18.41 1.27
CA ILE A 347 21.44 18.12 2.02
C ILE A 347 20.71 16.95 1.37
N ILE A 348 20.44 15.91 2.14
CA ILE A 348 19.47 14.88 1.79
C ILE A 348 18.10 15.42 2.22
N GLU A 349 17.28 15.83 1.25
CA GLU A 349 15.95 16.40 1.48
C GLU A 349 14.90 15.29 1.42
N VAL A 350 14.17 15.11 2.53
CA VAL A 350 13.09 14.13 2.62
C VAL A 350 11.76 14.75 2.21
N VAL A 351 11.12 14.18 1.20
CA VAL A 351 9.84 14.63 0.65
C VAL A 351 8.80 13.52 0.80
N ASP A 352 7.55 13.82 1.15
CA ASP A 352 6.53 12.77 1.21
C ASP A 352 6.02 12.39 -0.20
N ARG A 353 5.63 11.13 -0.40
CA ARG A 353 4.96 10.68 -1.63
C ARG A 353 3.51 11.19 -1.67
N PRO A 354 2.91 11.39 -2.85
CA PRO A 354 1.48 11.68 -2.94
C PRO A 354 0.66 10.54 -2.33
N ARG A 355 -0.26 10.86 -1.43
CA ARG A 355 -1.14 9.89 -0.77
C ARG A 355 -2.59 10.17 -1.12
N ILE A 356 -3.35 9.09 -1.24
CA ILE A 356 -4.79 9.16 -1.36
C ILE A 356 -5.35 9.47 0.04
N SER A 357 -5.94 10.66 0.18
CA SER A 357 -6.59 11.09 1.41
C SER A 357 -7.97 10.48 1.57
N ASP A 358 -8.71 10.33 0.47
CA ASP A 358 -10.06 9.78 0.46
C ASP A 358 -10.43 9.16 -0.89
N VAL A 359 -11.27 8.14 -0.85
CA VAL A 359 -11.86 7.50 -2.04
C VAL A 359 -13.35 7.33 -1.79
N HIS A 360 -14.16 8.05 -2.55
CA HIS A 360 -15.61 7.86 -2.59
C HIS A 360 -15.98 6.98 -3.77
N LEU A 361 -16.70 5.89 -3.49
CA LEU A 361 -17.25 5.00 -4.49
C LEU A 361 -18.72 5.32 -4.71
N SER A 362 -19.08 5.63 -5.96
CA SER A 362 -20.46 5.78 -6.40
C SER A 362 -20.83 4.59 -7.28
N VAL A 363 -21.92 3.90 -6.98
CA VAL A 363 -22.40 2.76 -7.77
C VAL A 363 -23.67 3.17 -8.51
N THR A 364 -23.67 2.98 -9.82
CA THR A 364 -24.85 3.10 -10.67
C THR A 364 -25.28 1.69 -11.09
N PRO A 365 -26.33 1.13 -10.48
CA PRO A 365 -26.86 -0.20 -10.83
C PRO A 365 -27.33 -0.28 -12.29
N PRO A 366 -27.47 -1.49 -12.86
CA PRO A 366 -27.99 -1.66 -14.22
C PRO A 366 -29.46 -1.23 -14.31
N ALA A 367 -29.88 -0.80 -15.51
CA ALA A 367 -31.18 -0.18 -15.73
C ALA A 367 -32.37 -1.07 -15.33
N TYR A 368 -32.25 -2.39 -15.55
CA TYR A 368 -33.30 -3.36 -15.21
C TYR A 368 -33.60 -3.43 -13.71
N SER A 369 -32.60 -3.17 -12.86
CA SER A 369 -32.77 -3.22 -11.40
C SER A 369 -33.63 -2.06 -10.86
N ARG A 370 -33.75 -0.97 -11.64
CA ARG A 370 -34.47 0.27 -11.30
C ARG A 370 -34.07 0.90 -9.96
N LEU A 371 -32.90 0.53 -9.44
CA LEU A 371 -32.35 1.10 -8.21
C LEU A 371 -31.75 2.48 -8.50
N ALA A 372 -31.97 3.42 -7.58
CA ALA A 372 -31.29 4.71 -7.64
C ALA A 372 -29.78 4.53 -7.44
N PRO A 373 -28.93 5.34 -8.12
CA PRO A 373 -27.51 5.38 -7.83
C PRO A 373 -27.27 5.66 -6.34
N TYR A 374 -26.29 4.98 -5.76
CA TYR A 374 -25.96 5.12 -4.34
C TYR A 374 -24.45 5.23 -4.12
N ASP A 375 -24.08 5.95 -3.08
CA ASP A 375 -22.69 6.10 -2.66
C ASP A 375 -22.39 5.15 -1.51
N LEU A 376 -21.19 4.55 -1.53
CA LEU A 376 -20.70 3.77 -0.40
C LEU A 376 -20.20 4.70 0.71
N ARG A 377 -20.13 4.16 1.92
CA ARG A 377 -19.65 4.92 3.08
C ARG A 377 -18.19 5.33 2.86
N PRO A 378 -17.79 6.56 3.26
CA PRO A 378 -16.40 6.98 3.17
C PRO A 378 -15.46 5.98 3.85
N GLY A 379 -14.35 5.65 3.19
CA GLY A 379 -13.38 4.65 3.67
C GLY A 379 -13.74 3.18 3.41
N GLN A 380 -14.90 2.88 2.82
CA GLN A 380 -15.25 1.51 2.45
C GLN A 380 -14.48 1.08 1.19
N THR A 381 -13.57 0.12 1.35
CA THR A 381 -12.74 -0.39 0.25
C THR A 381 -13.27 -1.66 -0.40
N VAL A 382 -14.37 -2.22 0.10
CA VAL A 382 -15.02 -3.42 -0.45
C VAL A 382 -16.45 -3.07 -0.86
N ALA A 383 -16.75 -3.22 -2.15
CA ALA A 383 -18.05 -2.95 -2.74
C ALA A 383 -18.64 -4.26 -3.29
N GLU A 384 -19.84 -4.64 -2.86
CA GLU A 384 -20.63 -5.70 -3.52
C GLU A 384 -21.65 -5.01 -4.42
N VAL A 385 -21.59 -5.27 -5.72
CA VAL A 385 -22.42 -4.60 -6.74
C VAL A 385 -23.01 -5.64 -7.70
N LEU A 386 -24.17 -5.33 -8.28
CA LEU A 386 -24.80 -6.21 -9.27
C LEU A 386 -23.95 -6.29 -10.54
N ASN A 387 -24.01 -7.42 -11.23
CA ASN A 387 -23.39 -7.56 -12.54
C ASN A 387 -23.89 -6.46 -13.50
N GLY A 388 -23.01 -5.91 -14.33
CA GLY A 388 -23.33 -4.79 -15.22
C GLY A 388 -23.42 -3.41 -14.55
N SER A 389 -23.23 -3.28 -13.23
CA SER A 389 -23.18 -1.97 -12.56
C SER A 389 -21.95 -1.16 -12.97
N ARG A 390 -22.12 0.16 -13.10
CA ARG A 390 -21.01 1.10 -13.31
C ARG A 390 -20.51 1.62 -11.97
N VAL A 391 -19.21 1.53 -11.73
CA VAL A 391 -18.56 2.02 -10.51
C VAL A 391 -17.76 3.27 -10.84
N GLY A 392 -18.12 4.38 -10.19
CA GLY A 392 -17.38 5.63 -10.21
C GLY A 392 -16.49 5.76 -8.97
N PHE A 393 -15.28 6.24 -9.17
CA PHE A 393 -14.31 6.52 -8.13
C PHE A 393 -14.00 8.01 -8.12
N ARG A 394 -14.39 8.70 -7.05
CA ARG A 394 -13.98 10.09 -6.78
C ARG A 394 -12.86 10.06 -5.76
N VAL A 395 -11.66 10.44 -6.18
CA VAL A 395 -10.42 10.30 -5.39
C VAL A 395 -9.89 11.68 -5.04
N ARG A 396 -9.48 11.85 -3.77
CA ARG A 396 -8.84 13.07 -3.29
C ARG A 396 -7.42 12.78 -2.78
N THR A 397 -6.44 13.54 -3.23
CA THR A 397 -5.02 13.41 -2.82
C THR A 397 -4.60 14.53 -1.87
N ASP A 398 -3.60 14.25 -1.01
CA ASP A 398 -3.02 15.25 -0.11
C ASP A 398 -2.10 16.26 -0.83
N ARG A 399 -1.59 15.87 -2.00
CA ARG A 399 -0.67 16.63 -2.86
C ARG A 399 -1.22 16.70 -4.29
N PRO A 400 -0.91 17.76 -5.05
CA PRO A 400 -1.31 17.85 -6.45
C PRO A 400 -0.64 16.74 -7.27
N VAL A 401 -1.40 16.08 -8.14
CA VAL A 401 -0.94 15.03 -9.05
C VAL A 401 -1.03 15.48 -10.50
N VAL A 402 -0.06 15.05 -11.31
CA VAL A 402 0.02 15.33 -12.75
C VAL A 402 -0.62 14.21 -13.56
N GLU A 403 -0.49 12.97 -13.09
CA GLU A 403 -1.04 11.77 -13.74
C GLU A 403 -1.64 10.84 -12.69
N ALA A 404 -2.80 10.24 -13.01
CA ALA A 404 -3.43 9.21 -12.21
C ALA A 404 -3.98 8.10 -13.12
N VAL A 405 -3.46 6.89 -12.99
CA VAL A 405 -3.87 5.71 -13.78
C VAL A 405 -4.63 4.74 -12.89
N LEU A 406 -5.80 4.29 -13.35
CA LEU A 406 -6.56 3.24 -12.68
C LEU A 406 -6.14 1.87 -13.20
N MET A 407 -5.67 1.03 -12.29
CA MET A 407 -5.28 -0.33 -12.55
C MET A 407 -6.36 -1.28 -12.07
N ARG A 408 -6.87 -2.14 -12.94
CA ARG A 408 -7.84 -3.20 -12.61
C ARG A 408 -7.17 -4.56 -12.66
N GLN A 409 -7.16 -5.25 -11.54
CA GLN A 409 -6.68 -6.62 -11.43
C GLN A 409 -7.87 -7.59 -11.33
N SER A 410 -8.02 -8.47 -12.31
CA SER A 410 -9.04 -9.52 -12.34
C SER A 410 -8.34 -10.88 -12.42
N GLY A 411 -8.25 -11.58 -11.29
CA GLY A 411 -7.41 -12.78 -11.18
C GLY A 411 -5.92 -12.44 -11.38
N ASP A 412 -5.29 -13.09 -12.37
CA ASP A 412 -3.88 -12.87 -12.72
C ASP A 412 -3.68 -11.75 -13.77
N GLU A 413 -4.75 -11.30 -14.43
CA GLU A 413 -4.68 -10.25 -15.43
C GLU A 413 -4.77 -8.86 -14.78
N THR A 414 -3.82 -7.98 -15.12
CA THR A 414 -3.83 -6.57 -14.71
C THR A 414 -4.01 -5.71 -15.95
N ASN A 415 -5.12 -4.98 -15.99
CA ASN A 415 -5.50 -4.11 -17.09
C ASN A 415 -5.38 -2.63 -16.67
N GLU A 416 -4.73 -1.84 -17.51
CA GLU A 416 -4.67 -0.38 -17.41
C GLU A 416 -5.92 0.20 -18.05
N LEU A 417 -6.77 0.88 -17.28
CA LEU A 417 -8.01 1.49 -17.78
C LEU A 417 -7.81 2.91 -18.32
N GLY A 418 -6.54 3.32 -18.47
CA GLY A 418 -6.12 4.64 -18.93
C GLY A 418 -5.97 5.67 -17.81
N PRO A 419 -5.37 6.84 -18.11
CA PRO A 419 -5.30 7.96 -17.17
C PRO A 419 -6.70 8.54 -16.92
N ALA A 420 -6.96 8.98 -15.69
CA ALA A 420 -8.16 9.74 -15.37
C ALA A 420 -8.20 11.01 -16.24
N LEU A 421 -9.15 11.07 -17.17
CA LEU A 421 -9.35 12.22 -18.04
C LEU A 421 -9.93 13.39 -17.23
N HIS A 422 -9.11 14.42 -17.01
CA HIS A 422 -9.60 15.80 -16.92
C HIS A 422 -9.25 16.51 -18.24
N ASP A 423 -10.09 17.47 -18.61
CA ASP A 423 -10.02 18.26 -19.85
C ASP A 423 -8.56 18.64 -20.21
N ALA A 424 -8.16 18.45 -21.47
CA ALA A 424 -6.78 18.23 -21.94
C ALA A 424 -5.80 19.44 -21.82
N THR A 425 -6.00 20.33 -20.86
CA THR A 425 -5.22 21.57 -20.71
C THR A 425 -4.82 21.94 -19.26
N GLN A 426 -5.14 21.15 -18.23
CA GLN A 426 -4.72 21.43 -16.84
C GLN A 426 -4.27 20.17 -16.08
N PRO A 427 -3.31 20.29 -15.13
CA PRO A 427 -2.95 19.19 -14.23
C PRO A 427 -4.15 18.73 -13.39
N LEU A 428 -4.23 17.42 -13.08
CA LEU A 428 -5.34 16.79 -12.34
C LEU A 428 -5.62 17.40 -10.96
N GLY A 429 -4.71 18.22 -10.43
CA GLY A 429 -4.91 18.92 -9.18
C GLY A 429 -4.98 17.93 -8.01
N ARG A 430 -5.94 18.13 -7.11
CA ARG A 430 -6.09 17.30 -5.89
C ARG A 430 -7.30 16.36 -5.92
N GLU A 431 -8.16 16.45 -6.92
CA GLU A 431 -9.39 15.69 -7.00
C GLU A 431 -9.67 15.26 -8.43
N PHE A 432 -10.03 13.99 -8.61
CA PHE A 432 -10.34 13.44 -9.93
C PHE A 432 -11.38 12.34 -9.84
N THR A 433 -12.08 12.11 -10.94
CA THR A 433 -13.09 11.06 -11.06
C THR A 433 -12.78 10.15 -12.23
N ILE A 434 -12.89 8.84 -12.02
CA ILE A 434 -12.78 7.82 -13.07
C ILE A 434 -13.91 6.80 -12.86
N SER A 435 -14.47 6.27 -13.94
CA SER A 435 -15.51 5.24 -13.85
C SER A 435 -15.16 4.02 -14.68
N ASP A 436 -15.48 2.84 -14.18
CA ASP A 436 -15.35 1.57 -14.90
C ASP A 436 -16.64 0.75 -14.80
N GLN A 437 -16.83 -0.15 -15.75
CA GLN A 437 -17.87 -1.19 -15.71
C GLN A 437 -17.16 -2.55 -15.72
N PRO A 438 -16.85 -3.12 -14.55
CA PRO A 438 -16.10 -4.36 -14.46
C PRO A 438 -16.84 -5.52 -15.16
N PRO A 439 -16.17 -6.31 -16.03
CA PRO A 439 -16.73 -7.53 -16.58
C PRO A 439 -16.71 -8.71 -15.60
N ALA A 440 -15.85 -8.65 -14.57
CA ALA A 440 -15.69 -9.66 -13.52
C ALA A 440 -15.32 -8.99 -12.19
N SER A 441 -15.44 -9.73 -11.08
CA SER A 441 -14.96 -9.27 -9.77
C SER A 441 -13.48 -8.90 -9.84
N ALA A 442 -13.14 -7.68 -9.45
CA ALA A 442 -11.81 -7.12 -9.67
C ALA A 442 -11.34 -6.27 -8.49
N THR A 443 -10.02 -6.18 -8.33
CA THR A 443 -9.36 -5.29 -7.37
C THR A 443 -8.75 -4.11 -8.11
N TYR A 444 -9.08 -2.90 -7.68
CA TYR A 444 -8.59 -1.66 -8.24
C TYR A 444 -7.49 -1.06 -7.37
N HIS A 445 -6.50 -0.44 -8.01
CA HIS A 445 -5.56 0.46 -7.34
C HIS A 445 -5.20 1.62 -8.25
N PHE A 446 -4.79 2.73 -7.65
CA PHE A 446 -4.40 3.94 -8.39
C PHE A 446 -2.89 4.09 -8.39
N GLN A 447 -2.31 4.31 -9.57
CA GLN A 447 -0.93 4.76 -9.72
C GLN A 447 -0.94 6.27 -9.94
N LEU A 448 -0.34 7.01 -9.02
CA LEU A 448 -0.28 8.47 -9.04
C LEU A 448 1.13 8.92 -9.35
N LEU A 449 1.27 10.07 -10.03
CA LEU A 449 2.52 10.78 -10.25
C LEU A 449 2.35 12.25 -9.86
N ASP A 450 3.24 12.76 -8.99
CA ASP A 450 3.24 14.17 -8.58
C ASP A 450 4.08 15.07 -9.51
N GLU A 451 4.03 16.40 -9.27
CA GLU A 451 4.81 17.40 -10.03
C GLU A 451 6.34 17.22 -9.91
N ARG A 452 6.81 16.47 -8.92
CA ARG A 452 8.23 16.18 -8.67
C ARG A 452 8.65 14.82 -9.24
N GLY A 453 7.75 14.13 -9.97
CA GLY A 453 7.99 12.81 -10.54
C GLY A 453 7.96 11.66 -9.54
N LEU A 454 7.44 11.87 -8.32
CA LEU A 454 7.30 10.84 -7.30
C LEU A 454 5.97 10.09 -7.45
N SER A 455 6.05 8.76 -7.43
CA SER A 455 4.86 7.91 -7.42
C SER A 455 4.32 7.68 -6.01
N ASN A 456 3.03 7.36 -5.88
CA ASN A 456 2.46 6.89 -4.61
C ASN A 456 2.90 5.44 -4.25
N ILE A 457 3.44 4.68 -5.21
CA ILE A 457 3.89 3.30 -5.01
C ILE A 457 5.39 3.26 -4.70
N SER A 458 5.78 2.46 -3.71
CA SER A 458 7.18 2.11 -3.43
C SER A 458 7.34 0.61 -3.22
N ASP A 459 8.58 0.12 -3.19
CA ASP A 459 8.87 -1.31 -2.95
C ASP A 459 8.35 -1.80 -1.60
N ARG A 460 8.18 -0.89 -0.62
CA ARG A 460 7.69 -1.20 0.73
C ARG A 460 6.23 -0.77 0.96
N GLY A 461 5.76 0.24 0.25
CA GLY A 461 4.40 0.80 0.39
C GLY A 461 3.39 0.11 -0.53
N ARG A 462 2.43 -0.61 0.06
CA ARG A 462 1.32 -1.20 -0.72
C ARG A 462 0.31 -0.11 -1.10
N PRO A 463 -0.15 -0.05 -2.37
CA PRO A 463 -1.18 0.90 -2.77
C PRO A 463 -2.51 0.59 -2.08
N VAL A 464 -3.34 1.63 -1.92
CA VAL A 464 -4.73 1.46 -1.47
C VAL A 464 -5.46 0.62 -2.52
N ARG A 465 -5.99 -0.53 -2.09
CA ARG A 465 -6.73 -1.45 -2.93
C ARG A 465 -8.21 -1.36 -2.64
N VAL A 466 -9.01 -1.30 -3.70
CA VAL A 466 -10.46 -1.24 -3.65
C VAL A 466 -11.00 -2.48 -4.35
N SER A 467 -11.66 -3.35 -3.62
CA SER A 467 -12.21 -4.61 -4.14
C SER A 467 -13.66 -4.43 -4.53
N VAL A 468 -13.98 -4.63 -5.81
CA VAL A 468 -15.36 -4.65 -6.31
C VAL A 468 -15.73 -6.10 -6.63
N ARG A 469 -16.71 -6.62 -5.89
CA ARG A 469 -17.25 -7.96 -6.05
C ARG A 469 -18.56 -7.87 -6.82
N LEU A 470 -18.61 -8.51 -7.99
CA LEU A 470 -19.83 -8.65 -8.76
C LEU A 470 -20.67 -9.80 -8.17
N VAL A 471 -21.93 -9.51 -7.87
CA VAL A 471 -22.92 -10.49 -7.42
C VAL A 471 -23.93 -10.70 -8.56
N PRO A 472 -24.16 -11.95 -9.00
CA PRO A 472 -25.16 -12.24 -10.01
C PRO A 472 -26.57 -12.02 -9.45
N ASP A 473 -27.51 -11.67 -10.33
CA ASP A 473 -28.91 -11.62 -9.97
C ASP A 473 -29.43 -13.04 -9.63
N LYS A 474 -30.40 -13.12 -8.73
CA LYS A 474 -31.03 -14.37 -8.36
C LYS A 474 -32.24 -14.60 -9.25
N PRO A 475 -32.44 -15.82 -9.77
CA PRO A 475 -33.63 -16.13 -10.54
C PRO A 475 -34.89 -15.96 -9.67
N PRO A 476 -36.04 -15.65 -10.30
CA PRO A 476 -37.29 -15.51 -9.59
C PRO A 476 -37.70 -16.80 -8.88
N VAL A 477 -38.29 -16.68 -7.70
CA VAL A 477 -38.78 -17.83 -6.92
C VAL A 477 -40.19 -18.12 -7.38
N VAL A 478 -40.42 -19.34 -7.87
CA VAL A 478 -41.72 -19.78 -8.38
C VAL A 478 -42.20 -20.99 -7.60
N LYS A 479 -43.44 -20.93 -7.13
CA LYS A 479 -44.11 -22.03 -6.45
C LYS A 479 -45.42 -22.36 -7.18
N LEU A 480 -45.59 -23.64 -7.47
CA LEU A 480 -46.79 -24.20 -8.07
C LEU A 480 -47.42 -25.15 -7.05
N THR A 481 -48.65 -24.90 -6.66
CA THR A 481 -49.40 -25.78 -5.75
C THR A 481 -50.80 -26.02 -6.28
N ALA A 482 -51.25 -27.27 -6.22
CA ALA A 482 -52.61 -27.64 -6.56
C ALA A 482 -53.23 -28.39 -5.36
N LYS A 483 -54.12 -27.73 -4.62
CA LYS A 483 -54.71 -28.29 -3.40
C LYS A 483 -55.76 -29.32 -3.77
N GLY A 484 -55.73 -30.49 -3.11
CA GLY A 484 -56.72 -31.56 -3.29
C GLY A 484 -56.56 -32.37 -4.58
N VAL A 485 -55.51 -32.12 -5.37
CA VAL A 485 -55.23 -32.85 -6.62
C VAL A 485 -54.41 -34.11 -6.29
N GLY A 486 -54.93 -35.28 -6.66
CA GLY A 486 -54.19 -36.54 -6.60
C GLY A 486 -53.30 -36.76 -7.83
N GLU A 487 -52.54 -37.86 -7.83
CA GLU A 487 -51.66 -38.23 -8.96
C GLU A 487 -52.44 -38.61 -10.23
N MET A 488 -53.72 -38.96 -10.09
CA MET A 488 -54.59 -39.39 -11.19
C MET A 488 -55.72 -38.41 -11.39
N ILE A 489 -55.92 -38.02 -12.65
CA ILE A 489 -56.96 -37.05 -13.04
C ILE A 489 -57.73 -37.55 -14.26
N VAL A 490 -58.98 -37.13 -14.43
CA VAL A 490 -59.75 -37.37 -15.65
C VAL A 490 -59.58 -36.22 -16.64
N PRO A 491 -59.82 -36.41 -17.95
CA PRO A 491 -59.69 -35.33 -18.94
C PRO A 491 -60.50 -34.07 -18.60
N GLN A 492 -61.68 -34.23 -18.00
CA GLN A 492 -62.57 -33.12 -17.62
C GLN A 492 -62.28 -32.51 -16.24
N ALA A 493 -61.19 -32.90 -15.58
CA ALA A 493 -60.82 -32.36 -14.26
C ALA A 493 -60.58 -30.85 -14.32
N VAL A 494 -60.94 -30.13 -13.25
CA VAL A 494 -60.68 -28.70 -13.08
C VAL A 494 -59.70 -28.54 -11.94
N LEU A 495 -58.41 -28.35 -12.27
CA LEU A 495 -57.33 -28.25 -11.29
C LEU A 495 -57.22 -26.80 -10.79
N PRO A 496 -57.38 -26.52 -9.48
CA PRO A 496 -57.13 -25.20 -8.92
C PRO A 496 -55.62 -25.01 -8.71
N VAL A 497 -54.96 -24.51 -9.74
CA VAL A 497 -53.51 -24.31 -9.75
C VAL A 497 -53.19 -22.94 -9.18
N GLU A 498 -52.64 -22.91 -7.97
CA GLU A 498 -52.10 -21.72 -7.33
C GLU A 498 -50.65 -21.52 -7.77
N VAL A 499 -50.37 -20.40 -8.44
CA VAL A 499 -49.03 -19.98 -8.83
C VAL A 499 -48.63 -18.77 -7.99
N ASP A 500 -47.46 -18.86 -7.36
CA ASP A 500 -46.82 -17.77 -6.62
C ASP A 500 -45.44 -17.53 -7.22
N CYS A 501 -45.26 -16.36 -7.82
CA CYS A 501 -44.00 -15.90 -8.39
C CYS A 501 -43.53 -14.69 -7.59
N THR A 502 -42.28 -14.70 -7.12
CA THR A 502 -41.67 -13.59 -6.41
C THR A 502 -40.29 -13.28 -6.97
N ASP A 503 -40.03 -12.00 -7.26
CA ASP A 503 -38.73 -11.51 -7.70
C ASP A 503 -38.28 -10.25 -6.94
N SER A 504 -36.97 -10.03 -6.85
CA SER A 504 -36.40 -8.90 -6.13
C SER A 504 -36.54 -7.57 -6.90
N TYR A 505 -36.44 -7.63 -8.23
CA TYR A 505 -36.38 -6.48 -9.13
C TYR A 505 -37.61 -6.35 -10.03
N GLY A 506 -38.34 -7.45 -10.24
CA GLY A 506 -39.63 -7.49 -10.93
C GLY A 506 -39.72 -8.66 -11.90
N LEU A 507 -40.93 -9.15 -12.11
CA LEU A 507 -41.21 -10.26 -13.03
C LEU A 507 -41.47 -9.71 -14.43
N ALA A 508 -40.76 -10.21 -15.43
CA ALA A 508 -40.98 -9.90 -16.84
C ALA A 508 -42.06 -10.77 -17.49
N GLY A 509 -42.19 -12.02 -17.05
CA GLY A 509 -43.14 -12.97 -17.60
C GLY A 509 -43.44 -14.11 -16.62
N ALA A 510 -44.63 -14.67 -16.72
CA ALA A 510 -45.01 -15.88 -15.98
C ALA A 510 -45.81 -16.82 -16.89
N THR A 511 -45.35 -18.05 -17.02
CA THR A 511 -45.89 -19.05 -17.95
C THR A 511 -46.06 -20.40 -17.25
N LEU A 512 -47.12 -21.12 -17.62
CA LEU A 512 -47.33 -22.51 -17.25
C LEU A 512 -46.79 -23.40 -18.37
N VAL A 513 -45.94 -24.36 -18.01
CA VAL A 513 -45.31 -25.30 -18.93
C VAL A 513 -45.80 -26.70 -18.61
N CYS A 514 -46.39 -27.35 -19.61
CA CYS A 514 -46.85 -28.73 -19.53
C CYS A 514 -46.02 -29.60 -20.48
N GLU A 515 -45.30 -30.57 -19.92
CA GLU A 515 -44.50 -31.53 -20.66
C GLU A 515 -45.22 -32.88 -20.72
N LEU A 516 -45.23 -33.51 -21.89
CA LEU A 516 -45.84 -34.83 -22.10
C LEU A 516 -44.75 -35.88 -22.32
N PRO A 517 -44.22 -36.48 -21.24
CA PRO A 517 -43.19 -37.51 -21.35
C PRO A 517 -43.66 -38.66 -22.24
N GLY A 518 -42.90 -38.92 -23.32
CA GLY A 518 -43.16 -39.98 -24.28
C GLY A 518 -43.86 -39.55 -25.58
N LYS A 519 -44.30 -38.29 -25.71
CA LYS A 519 -44.73 -37.70 -26.99
C LYS A 519 -43.64 -36.79 -27.53
N GLU A 520 -43.23 -37.00 -28.79
CA GLU A 520 -42.31 -36.07 -29.47
C GLU A 520 -43.05 -34.78 -29.83
N GLY A 521 -42.63 -33.66 -29.24
CA GLY A 521 -43.19 -32.34 -29.49
C GLY A 521 -42.65 -31.29 -28.52
N PRO A 522 -42.73 -29.99 -28.84
CA PRO A 522 -42.39 -28.94 -27.88
C PRO A 522 -43.35 -28.98 -26.69
N PRO A 523 -42.89 -28.60 -25.48
CA PRO A 523 -43.76 -28.52 -24.33
C PRO A 523 -44.86 -27.48 -24.59
N LEU A 524 -46.05 -27.71 -24.04
CA LEU A 524 -47.14 -26.76 -24.14
C LEU A 524 -46.87 -25.61 -23.16
N VAL A 525 -46.60 -24.42 -23.69
CA VAL A 525 -46.31 -23.21 -22.92
C VAL A 525 -47.47 -22.25 -23.01
N GLU A 526 -48.02 -21.84 -21.87
CA GLU A 526 -49.18 -20.95 -21.81
C GLU A 526 -48.89 -19.76 -20.89
N PRO A 527 -49.18 -18.51 -21.31
CA PRO A 527 -49.08 -17.36 -20.43
C PRO A 527 -50.11 -17.48 -19.30
N ILE A 528 -49.72 -17.12 -18.08
CA ILE A 528 -50.65 -17.09 -16.97
C ILE A 528 -51.59 -15.90 -17.14
N GLU A 529 -52.90 -16.16 -17.15
CA GLU A 529 -53.92 -15.12 -17.34
C GLU A 529 -53.82 -14.03 -16.27
N GLY A 530 -53.90 -12.78 -16.71
CA GLY A 530 -53.86 -11.59 -15.86
C GLY A 530 -52.58 -11.40 -15.04
N PHE A 531 -51.47 -11.94 -15.55
CA PHE A 531 -50.14 -11.49 -15.19
C PHE A 531 -49.88 -10.08 -15.76
N GLU A 532 -49.41 -9.17 -14.92
CA GLU A 532 -48.93 -7.86 -15.33
C GLU A 532 -47.39 -7.82 -15.13
N PRO A 533 -46.62 -7.46 -16.19
CA PRO A 533 -45.19 -7.28 -16.06
C PRO A 533 -44.84 -6.26 -14.98
N GLU A 534 -43.61 -6.32 -14.46
CA GLU A 534 -43.05 -5.39 -13.46
C GLU A 534 -43.53 -5.59 -12.03
N THR A 535 -44.45 -6.52 -11.80
CA THR A 535 -44.87 -6.91 -10.45
C THR A 535 -43.74 -7.67 -9.74
N LYS A 536 -43.46 -7.34 -8.48
CA LYS A 536 -42.46 -8.06 -7.65
C LYS A 536 -43.00 -9.36 -7.06
N VAL A 537 -44.30 -9.37 -6.78
CA VAL A 537 -45.02 -10.53 -6.25
C VAL A 537 -46.26 -10.69 -7.10
N PHE A 538 -46.44 -11.90 -7.63
CA PHE A 538 -47.61 -12.27 -8.41
C PHE A 538 -48.17 -13.57 -7.85
N GLN A 539 -49.40 -13.51 -7.34
CA GLN A 539 -50.12 -14.68 -6.81
C GLN A 539 -51.46 -14.80 -7.52
N ARG A 540 -51.73 -15.98 -8.08
CA ARG A 540 -53.00 -16.24 -8.74
C ARG A 540 -53.40 -17.71 -8.69
N THR A 541 -54.69 -17.95 -8.50
CA THR A 541 -55.30 -19.26 -8.67
C THR A 541 -55.93 -19.33 -10.06
N ILE A 542 -55.60 -20.37 -10.82
CA ILE A 542 -56.06 -20.59 -12.19
C ILE A 542 -56.78 -21.92 -12.23
N GLU A 543 -57.91 -21.97 -12.93
CA GLU A 543 -58.60 -23.22 -13.23
C GLU A 543 -57.99 -23.86 -14.48
N TRP A 544 -57.18 -24.90 -14.29
CA TRP A 544 -56.51 -25.59 -15.38
C TRP A 544 -57.25 -26.88 -15.75
N VAL A 545 -57.64 -27.01 -17.02
CA VAL A 545 -58.47 -28.13 -17.52
C VAL A 545 -57.71 -28.94 -18.57
N PRO A 546 -57.40 -30.23 -18.31
CA PRO A 546 -56.61 -31.06 -19.23
C PRO A 546 -57.22 -31.19 -20.64
N ALA A 547 -58.53 -31.42 -20.74
CA ALA A 547 -59.22 -31.60 -22.02
C ALA A 547 -59.13 -30.36 -22.93
N ARG A 548 -59.07 -29.14 -22.36
CA ARG A 548 -58.89 -27.90 -23.14
C ARG A 548 -57.52 -27.82 -23.82
N ARG A 549 -56.58 -28.68 -23.41
CA ARG A 549 -55.20 -28.76 -23.90
C ARG A 549 -54.94 -29.99 -24.78
N GLY A 550 -56.02 -30.69 -25.18
CA GLY A 550 -55.93 -31.87 -26.03
C GLY A 550 -55.41 -33.12 -25.32
N LEU A 551 -55.41 -33.14 -23.99
CA LEU A 551 -54.99 -34.30 -23.20
C LEU A 551 -56.09 -35.35 -23.16
N ILE A 552 -55.70 -36.59 -23.46
CA ILE A 552 -56.60 -37.74 -23.54
C ILE A 552 -56.25 -38.77 -22.48
N GLU A 553 -57.14 -39.74 -22.29
CA GLU A 553 -56.92 -40.87 -21.38
C GLU A 553 -55.65 -41.64 -21.75
N GLY A 554 -54.83 -41.96 -20.75
CA GLY A 554 -53.54 -42.64 -20.90
C GLY A 554 -52.33 -41.70 -20.90
N ASP A 555 -52.52 -40.40 -21.11
CA ASP A 555 -51.42 -39.44 -21.13
C ASP A 555 -50.79 -39.26 -19.73
N ARG A 556 -49.47 -39.10 -19.70
CA ARG A 556 -48.72 -38.65 -18.52
C ARG A 556 -48.26 -37.23 -18.79
N LEU A 557 -48.44 -36.33 -17.83
CA LEU A 557 -48.06 -34.93 -17.95
C LEU A 557 -47.26 -34.46 -16.74
N ILE A 558 -46.35 -33.52 -16.97
CA ILE A 558 -45.60 -32.81 -15.94
C ILE A 558 -45.92 -31.33 -16.07
N LEU A 559 -46.60 -30.78 -15.06
CA LEU A 559 -46.98 -29.38 -15.02
C LEU A 559 -46.00 -28.60 -14.13
N ARG A 560 -45.46 -27.50 -14.64
CA ARG A 560 -44.63 -26.57 -13.86
C ARG A 560 -44.94 -25.12 -14.23
N ALA A 561 -44.69 -24.19 -13.32
CA ALA A 561 -44.69 -22.76 -13.62
C ALA A 561 -43.26 -22.27 -13.80
N GLU A 562 -43.07 -21.37 -14.76
CA GLU A 562 -41.82 -20.69 -15.03
C GLU A 562 -42.05 -19.17 -14.98
N ALA A 563 -41.11 -18.44 -14.41
CA ALA A 563 -41.12 -16.99 -14.38
C ALA A 563 -39.78 -16.43 -14.86
N LEU A 564 -39.85 -15.26 -15.50
CA LEU A 564 -38.72 -14.54 -16.08
C LEU A 564 -38.50 -13.25 -15.30
N ASP A 565 -37.26 -12.85 -15.09
CA ASP A 565 -36.89 -11.51 -14.61
C ASP A 565 -36.57 -10.56 -15.78
N PHE A 566 -36.14 -9.34 -15.45
CA PHE A 566 -35.73 -8.33 -16.42
C PHE A 566 -34.20 -8.27 -16.65
N ASP A 567 -33.41 -9.26 -16.23
CA ASP A 567 -31.95 -9.23 -16.41
C ASP A 567 -31.60 -9.18 -17.91
N ASP A 568 -31.13 -8.03 -18.37
CA ASP A 568 -30.70 -7.80 -19.75
C ASP A 568 -29.17 -7.86 -19.91
N VAL A 569 -28.43 -8.07 -18.81
CA VAL A 569 -26.97 -8.10 -18.79
C VAL A 569 -26.47 -9.50 -19.10
N ALA A 570 -26.98 -10.52 -18.40
CA ALA A 570 -26.66 -11.93 -18.67
C ALA A 570 -27.71 -12.62 -19.56
N GLY A 571 -28.84 -11.96 -19.79
CA GLY A 571 -30.07 -12.55 -20.32
C GLY A 571 -31.04 -12.92 -19.19
N PRO A 572 -32.35 -12.98 -19.46
CA PRO A 572 -33.36 -13.09 -18.42
C PRO A 572 -33.21 -14.42 -17.66
N ASN A 573 -33.13 -14.34 -16.33
CA ASN A 573 -33.06 -15.53 -15.49
C ASN A 573 -34.44 -16.18 -15.41
N ILE A 574 -34.44 -17.51 -15.45
CA ILE A 574 -35.66 -18.33 -15.43
C ILE A 574 -35.80 -19.02 -14.08
N GLY A 575 -36.83 -18.64 -13.33
CA GLY A 575 -37.29 -19.35 -12.14
C GLY A 575 -38.22 -20.49 -12.51
N ARG A 576 -38.03 -21.67 -11.93
CA ARG A 576 -38.87 -22.85 -12.17
C ARG A 576 -39.46 -23.39 -10.87
N SER A 577 -40.75 -23.75 -10.91
CA SER A 577 -41.42 -24.39 -9.77
C SER A 577 -41.06 -25.87 -9.64
N SER A 578 -41.47 -26.48 -8.52
CA SER A 578 -41.61 -27.93 -8.44
C SER A 578 -42.54 -28.45 -9.53
N ALA A 579 -42.19 -29.60 -10.08
CA ALA A 579 -42.96 -30.30 -11.11
C ALA A 579 -44.10 -31.10 -10.49
N LEU A 580 -45.33 -30.88 -10.97
CA LEU A 580 -46.52 -31.64 -10.63
C LEU A 580 -46.75 -32.73 -11.70
N GLY A 581 -46.41 -33.97 -11.37
CA GLY A 581 -46.63 -35.12 -12.25
C GLY A 581 -48.05 -35.66 -12.10
N LEU A 582 -48.80 -35.74 -13.20
CA LEU A 582 -50.18 -36.24 -13.22
C LEU A 582 -50.35 -37.28 -14.33
N ARG A 583 -51.22 -38.26 -14.09
CA ARG A 583 -51.65 -39.24 -15.09
C ARG A 583 -53.11 -39.05 -15.42
N VAL A 584 -53.41 -38.89 -16.70
CA VAL A 584 -54.78 -38.81 -17.20
C VAL A 584 -55.34 -40.23 -17.33
N VAL A 585 -56.41 -40.52 -16.59
CA VAL A 585 -57.03 -41.85 -16.51
C VAL A 585 -58.51 -41.77 -16.90
N SER A 586 -59.10 -42.93 -17.18
CA SER A 586 -60.55 -43.00 -17.38
C SER A 586 -61.30 -42.72 -16.08
N ARG A 587 -62.55 -42.26 -16.21
CA ARG A 587 -63.45 -42.04 -15.05
C ARG A 587 -63.61 -43.31 -14.20
N GLU A 588 -63.69 -44.47 -14.85
CA GLU A 588 -63.90 -45.75 -14.18
C GLU A 588 -62.66 -46.17 -13.38
N GLU A 589 -61.48 -46.00 -13.95
CA GLU A 589 -60.21 -46.30 -13.28
C GLU A 589 -60.00 -45.42 -12.04
N LEU A 590 -60.28 -44.12 -12.14
CA LEU A 590 -60.18 -43.22 -10.98
C LEU A 590 -61.19 -43.60 -9.89
N LEU A 591 -62.46 -43.87 -10.26
CA LEU A 591 -63.47 -44.29 -9.29
C LEU A 591 -63.10 -45.60 -8.60
N ALA A 592 -62.58 -46.57 -9.35
CA ALA A 592 -62.15 -47.85 -8.80
C ALA A 592 -61.01 -47.67 -7.78
N GLU A 593 -60.01 -46.83 -8.08
CA GLU A 593 -58.94 -46.52 -7.13
C GLU A 593 -59.48 -45.79 -5.89
N LEU A 594 -60.34 -44.78 -6.06
CA LEU A 594 -60.89 -44.04 -4.92
C LEU A 594 -61.76 -44.95 -4.04
N SER A 595 -62.56 -45.85 -4.63
CA SER A 595 -63.33 -46.85 -3.89
C SER A 595 -62.44 -47.83 -3.15
N ARG A 596 -61.33 -48.28 -3.76
CA ARG A 596 -60.32 -49.13 -3.10
C ARG A 596 -59.75 -48.43 -1.87
N ARG A 597 -59.36 -47.14 -1.98
CA ARG A 597 -58.86 -46.34 -0.85
C ARG A 597 -59.91 -46.13 0.23
N GLU A 598 -61.16 -45.81 -0.14
CA GLU A 598 -62.26 -45.70 0.83
C GLU A 598 -62.46 -47.01 1.62
N GLN A 599 -62.37 -48.17 0.95
CA GLN A 599 -62.47 -49.47 1.60
C GLN A 599 -61.34 -49.71 2.61
N GLU A 600 -60.11 -49.35 2.27
CA GLU A 600 -58.96 -49.40 3.17
C GLU A 600 -59.17 -48.49 4.39
N TYR A 601 -59.56 -47.22 4.18
CA TYR A 601 -59.81 -46.27 5.27
C TYR A 601 -60.97 -46.71 6.16
N ARG A 602 -61.99 -47.37 5.60
CA ARG A 602 -63.05 -47.99 6.40
C ARG A 602 -62.51 -49.12 7.27
N GLN A 603 -61.72 -50.04 6.72
CA GLN A 603 -61.12 -51.14 7.51
C GLN A 603 -60.26 -50.58 8.66
N ASP A 604 -59.54 -49.49 8.41
CA ASP A 604 -58.79 -48.77 9.45
C ASP A 604 -59.70 -48.17 10.51
N PHE A 605 -60.81 -47.56 10.09
CA PHE A 605 -61.81 -47.04 11.01
C PHE A 605 -62.49 -48.13 11.83
N GLU A 606 -62.84 -49.28 11.24
CA GLU A 606 -63.38 -50.45 11.94
C GLU A 606 -62.42 -50.97 13.00
N ARG A 607 -61.12 -51.07 12.67
CA ARG A 607 -60.09 -51.43 13.65
C ARG A 607 -60.06 -50.44 14.82
N LEU A 608 -60.23 -49.15 14.53
CA LEU A 608 -60.26 -48.11 15.55
C LEU A 608 -61.53 -48.13 16.41
N VAL A 609 -62.69 -48.47 15.83
CA VAL A 609 -63.93 -48.73 16.57
C VAL A 609 -63.74 -49.88 17.56
N ARG A 610 -63.17 -51.02 17.12
CA ARG A 610 -62.89 -52.15 18.02
C ARG A 610 -61.93 -51.76 19.14
N GLN A 611 -60.88 -51.02 18.81
CA GLN A 611 -59.93 -50.48 19.81
C GLN A 611 -60.59 -49.55 20.84
N GLN A 612 -61.61 -48.78 20.43
CA GLN A 612 -62.41 -47.95 21.32
C GLN A 612 -63.35 -48.79 22.20
N GLU A 613 -63.93 -49.87 21.67
CA GLU A 613 -64.75 -50.83 22.42
C GLU A 613 -63.94 -51.59 23.47
N ASP A 614 -62.71 -51.96 23.15
CA ASP A 614 -61.75 -52.57 24.08
C ASP A 614 -61.40 -51.58 25.21
N LEU A 615 -61.07 -50.33 24.86
CA LEU A 615 -60.80 -49.27 25.85
C LEU A 615 -62.00 -49.06 26.78
N TYR A 616 -63.22 -49.06 26.22
CA TYR A 616 -64.44 -48.95 27.01
C TYR A 616 -64.65 -50.15 27.95
N SER A 617 -64.40 -51.37 27.46
CA SER A 617 -64.48 -52.60 28.26
C SER A 617 -63.44 -52.60 29.40
N GLU A 618 -62.22 -52.16 29.14
CA GLU A 618 -61.16 -51.98 30.13
C GLU A 618 -61.52 -50.92 31.18
N LEU A 619 -62.14 -49.81 30.77
CA LEU A 619 -62.65 -48.79 31.70
C LEU A 619 -63.70 -49.41 32.64
N LEU A 620 -64.68 -50.15 32.09
CA LEU A 620 -65.73 -50.81 32.89
C LEU A 620 -65.15 -51.81 33.90
N ALA A 621 -64.07 -52.51 33.54
CA ALA A 621 -63.40 -53.44 34.45
C ALA A 621 -62.80 -52.75 35.69
N ARG A 622 -62.46 -51.44 35.61
CA ARG A 622 -61.87 -50.68 36.74
C ARG A 622 -62.80 -50.43 37.92
N MET A 623 -64.12 -50.50 37.71
CA MET A 623 -65.10 -50.31 38.77
C MET A 623 -65.42 -51.61 39.54
N ARG A 624 -65.18 -52.78 38.93
CA ARG A 624 -65.40 -54.05 39.64
C ARG A 624 -64.40 -54.15 40.80
N PRO A 625 -64.84 -54.52 42.02
CA PRO A 625 -63.90 -54.79 43.11
C PRO A 625 -63.04 -56.00 42.71
N THR A 626 -61.82 -55.72 42.25
CA THR A 626 -60.90 -56.76 41.80
C THR A 626 -60.43 -57.55 43.03
N SER A 627 -60.42 -58.88 42.95
CA SER A 627 -59.74 -59.71 43.96
C SER A 627 -58.28 -59.25 44.10
N PRO A 628 -57.72 -59.23 45.33
CA PRO A 628 -56.41 -58.64 45.64
C PRO A 628 -55.23 -59.24 44.85
N ALA A 629 -55.41 -60.38 44.18
CA ALA A 629 -54.38 -61.08 43.42
C ALA A 629 -54.06 -60.50 42.01
N ARG A 630 -54.76 -59.47 41.52
CA ARG A 630 -54.54 -58.88 40.17
C ARG A 630 -54.09 -57.40 40.19
N GLN A 631 -53.71 -56.89 41.36
CA GLN A 631 -53.43 -55.46 41.54
C GLN A 631 -52.05 -55.02 41.02
N ASP A 632 -51.08 -55.93 40.91
CA ASP A 632 -49.69 -55.61 40.52
C ASP A 632 -49.43 -55.59 38.99
N ASP A 633 -50.28 -56.22 38.17
CA ASP A 633 -50.11 -56.30 36.70
C ASP A 633 -51.04 -55.37 35.89
N ALA A 634 -51.92 -54.60 36.56
CA ALA A 634 -52.92 -53.79 35.87
C ALA A 634 -52.37 -52.42 35.46
N GLU A 635 -52.29 -52.16 34.14
CA GLU A 635 -51.89 -50.86 33.57
C GLU A 635 -52.62 -49.69 34.26
N PRO A 636 -52.00 -48.53 34.56
CA PRO A 636 -52.69 -47.46 35.28
C PRO A 636 -53.88 -46.87 34.49
N THR A 637 -54.97 -46.46 35.16
CA THR A 637 -56.15 -45.84 34.51
C THR A 637 -55.79 -44.58 33.70
N SER A 638 -54.72 -43.88 34.06
CA SER A 638 -54.19 -42.75 33.27
C SER A 638 -53.65 -43.16 31.90
N ALA A 639 -53.25 -44.43 31.70
CA ALA A 639 -52.86 -44.95 30.39
C ALA A 639 -54.06 -45.05 29.43
N LEU A 640 -55.26 -45.34 29.94
CA LEU A 640 -56.49 -45.32 29.13
C LEU A 640 -56.76 -43.93 28.57
N ALA A 641 -56.54 -42.87 29.35
CA ALA A 641 -56.67 -41.50 28.88
C ALA A 641 -55.63 -41.14 27.80
N ARG A 642 -54.41 -41.67 27.89
CA ARG A 642 -53.39 -41.51 26.84
C ARG A 642 -53.83 -42.19 25.54
N ARG A 643 -54.25 -43.47 25.61
CA ARG A 643 -54.79 -44.20 24.44
C ARG A 643 -55.98 -43.47 23.82
N GLN A 644 -56.87 -42.88 24.62
CA GLN A 644 -57.98 -42.07 24.11
C GLN A 644 -57.52 -40.87 23.26
N ARG A 645 -56.45 -40.18 23.67
CA ARG A 645 -55.86 -39.08 22.87
C ARG A 645 -55.20 -39.60 21.60
N ASP A 646 -54.52 -40.74 21.68
CA ASP A 646 -53.91 -41.38 20.51
C ASP A 646 -54.98 -41.76 19.48
N TYR A 647 -56.11 -42.30 19.92
CA TYR A 647 -57.25 -42.61 19.05
C TYR A 647 -57.86 -41.35 18.41
N ALA A 648 -57.92 -40.23 19.14
CA ALA A 648 -58.33 -38.95 18.57
C ALA A 648 -57.40 -38.49 17.44
N GLY A 649 -56.07 -38.68 17.59
CA GLY A 649 -55.10 -38.39 16.54
C GLY A 649 -55.29 -39.28 15.30
N ARG A 650 -55.55 -40.58 15.50
CA ARG A 650 -55.83 -41.53 14.41
C ARG A 650 -57.13 -41.19 13.66
N ILE A 651 -58.19 -40.78 14.35
CA ILE A 651 -59.42 -40.29 13.71
C ILE A 651 -59.15 -39.07 12.84
N ASN A 652 -58.32 -38.12 13.28
CA ASN A 652 -57.98 -36.97 12.44
C ASN A 652 -57.22 -37.38 11.17
N GLY A 653 -56.33 -38.37 11.26
CA GLY A 653 -55.66 -38.94 10.10
C GLY A 653 -56.66 -39.50 9.08
N LEU A 654 -57.58 -40.36 9.52
CA LEU A 654 -58.62 -40.93 8.67
C LEU A 654 -59.57 -39.85 8.12
N ARG A 655 -59.94 -38.86 8.92
CA ARG A 655 -60.76 -37.72 8.50
C ARG A 655 -60.13 -36.98 7.32
N LEU A 656 -58.83 -36.65 7.42
CA LEU A 656 -58.09 -35.98 6.35
C LEU A 656 -58.01 -36.83 5.08
N GLN A 657 -57.85 -38.15 5.22
CA GLN A 657 -57.85 -39.08 4.09
C GLN A 657 -59.20 -39.11 3.36
N PHE A 658 -60.33 -39.17 4.08
CA PHE A 658 -61.66 -39.07 3.46
C PHE A 658 -61.94 -37.69 2.86
N GLU A 659 -61.45 -36.61 3.48
CA GLU A 659 -61.53 -35.26 2.95
C GLU A 659 -60.74 -35.10 1.65
N GLN A 660 -59.58 -35.76 1.54
CA GLN A 660 -58.79 -35.84 0.32
C GLN A 660 -59.54 -36.58 -0.79
N VAL A 661 -60.15 -37.75 -0.50
CA VAL A 661 -60.98 -38.47 -1.48
C VAL A 661 -62.12 -37.59 -2.01
N LEU A 662 -62.82 -36.88 -1.12
CA LEU A 662 -63.89 -35.97 -1.53
C LEU A 662 -63.36 -34.81 -2.39
N SER A 663 -62.17 -34.30 -2.08
CA SER A 663 -61.51 -33.25 -2.86
C SER A 663 -61.13 -33.76 -4.26
N GLU A 664 -60.56 -34.97 -4.35
CA GLU A 664 -60.23 -35.62 -5.62
C GLU A 664 -61.50 -35.88 -6.46
N LEU A 665 -62.63 -36.28 -5.83
CA LEU A 665 -63.92 -36.41 -6.51
C LEU A 665 -64.43 -35.07 -7.06
N ARG A 666 -64.30 -33.96 -6.30
CA ARG A 666 -64.73 -32.62 -6.73
C ARG A 666 -63.90 -32.10 -7.90
N ILE A 667 -62.58 -32.17 -7.76
CA ILE A 667 -61.63 -31.70 -8.79
C ILE A 667 -61.84 -32.45 -10.10
N ASN A 668 -62.08 -33.76 -10.03
CA ASN A 668 -62.31 -34.59 -11.21
C ASN A 668 -63.75 -34.51 -11.74
N GLN A 669 -64.61 -33.64 -11.19
CA GLN A 669 -66.01 -33.51 -11.58
C GLN A 669 -66.80 -34.83 -11.45
N LEU A 670 -66.44 -35.65 -10.47
CA LEU A 670 -67.05 -36.95 -10.17
C LEU A 670 -67.91 -36.93 -8.90
N ALA A 671 -67.88 -35.84 -8.14
CA ALA A 671 -68.66 -35.69 -6.92
C ALA A 671 -70.16 -35.61 -7.23
N THR A 672 -70.93 -36.58 -6.73
CA THR A 672 -72.39 -36.54 -6.77
C THR A 672 -72.93 -35.94 -5.47
N PRO A 673 -74.12 -35.31 -5.45
CA PRO A 673 -74.70 -34.77 -4.21
C PRO A 673 -74.83 -35.83 -3.09
N ALA A 674 -75.09 -37.08 -3.47
CA ALA A 674 -75.13 -38.21 -2.54
C ALA A 674 -73.74 -38.53 -1.93
N ALA A 675 -72.68 -38.52 -2.76
CA ALA A 675 -71.32 -38.72 -2.29
C ALA A 675 -70.85 -37.57 -1.39
N GLU A 676 -71.23 -36.33 -1.70
CA GLU A 676 -70.89 -35.16 -0.87
C GLU A 676 -71.55 -35.20 0.50
N ASP A 677 -72.85 -35.52 0.57
CA ASP A 677 -73.55 -35.65 1.84
C ASP A 677 -72.98 -36.82 2.67
N ARG A 678 -72.74 -37.97 2.03
CA ARG A 678 -72.17 -39.15 2.68
C ARG A 678 -70.76 -38.90 3.22
N VAL A 679 -69.81 -38.59 2.35
CA VAL A 679 -68.39 -38.47 2.73
C VAL A 679 -68.15 -37.19 3.53
N GLY A 680 -68.69 -36.05 3.06
CA GLY A 680 -68.46 -34.77 3.71
C GLY A 680 -69.25 -34.60 5.01
N ARG A 681 -70.58 -34.70 4.94
CA ARG A 681 -71.45 -34.34 6.07
C ARG A 681 -71.63 -35.49 7.08
N ARG A 682 -71.73 -36.74 6.62
CA ARG A 682 -72.03 -37.90 7.47
C ARG A 682 -70.79 -38.64 7.99
N ILE A 683 -69.67 -38.56 7.27
CA ILE A 683 -68.40 -39.20 7.69
C ILE A 683 -67.41 -38.15 8.25
N VAL A 684 -66.96 -37.21 7.43
CA VAL A 684 -65.88 -36.26 7.79
C VAL A 684 -66.28 -35.33 8.94
N ARG A 685 -67.46 -34.72 8.91
CA ARG A 685 -67.90 -33.79 9.98
C ARG A 685 -68.01 -34.44 11.37
N PRO A 686 -68.65 -35.61 11.55
CA PRO A 686 -68.65 -36.29 12.84
C PRO A 686 -67.25 -36.68 13.32
N MET A 687 -66.36 -37.12 12.41
CA MET A 687 -64.95 -37.38 12.75
C MET A 687 -64.22 -36.12 13.22
N GLU A 688 -64.52 -34.96 12.63
CA GLU A 688 -64.00 -33.66 13.08
C GLU A 688 -64.47 -33.33 14.50
N SER A 689 -65.75 -33.50 14.80
CA SER A 689 -66.31 -33.31 16.14
C SER A 689 -65.65 -34.22 17.17
N LEU A 690 -65.53 -35.51 16.83
CA LEU A 690 -64.90 -36.52 17.68
C LEU A 690 -63.46 -36.14 18.04
N HIS A 691 -62.67 -35.77 17.03
CA HIS A 691 -61.27 -35.39 17.22
C HIS A 691 -61.12 -34.07 18.00
N ARG A 692 -61.86 -33.03 17.62
CA ARG A 692 -61.67 -31.68 18.17
C ARG A 692 -62.23 -31.55 19.59
N SER A 693 -63.32 -32.25 19.91
CA SER A 693 -64.09 -32.01 21.15
C SER A 693 -64.36 -33.27 21.97
N ASP A 694 -65.02 -34.28 21.40
CA ASP A 694 -65.60 -35.37 22.22
C ASP A 694 -64.52 -36.27 22.83
N MET A 695 -63.51 -36.68 22.06
CA MET A 695 -62.45 -37.58 22.52
C MET A 695 -61.46 -36.92 23.49
N PRO A 696 -60.98 -35.67 23.27
CA PRO A 696 -60.21 -34.95 24.27
C PRO A 696 -60.96 -34.81 25.60
N ALA A 697 -62.24 -34.41 25.56
CA ALA A 697 -63.06 -34.29 26.75
C ALA A 697 -63.31 -35.64 27.45
N ALA A 698 -63.38 -36.75 26.71
CA ALA A 698 -63.45 -38.08 27.31
C ALA A 698 -62.13 -38.52 27.96
N ALA A 699 -60.98 -38.15 27.39
CA ALA A 699 -59.68 -38.39 28.00
C ALA A 699 -59.54 -37.66 29.34
N GLU A 700 -59.97 -36.39 29.41
CA GLU A 700 -59.99 -35.60 30.65
C GLU A 700 -60.88 -36.25 31.72
N ARG A 701 -62.06 -36.73 31.37
CA ARG A 701 -62.96 -37.45 32.30
C ARG A 701 -62.34 -38.75 32.81
N ILE A 702 -61.63 -39.50 31.96
CA ILE A 702 -60.89 -40.70 32.39
C ILE A 702 -59.76 -40.32 33.36
N GLU A 703 -59.04 -39.22 33.14
CA GLU A 703 -58.00 -38.75 34.07
C GLU A 703 -58.57 -38.30 35.41
N LEU A 704 -59.72 -37.61 35.40
CA LEU A 704 -60.41 -37.21 36.62
C LEU A 704 -60.82 -38.44 37.42
N PHE A 705 -61.42 -39.44 36.77
CA PHE A 705 -61.73 -40.73 37.40
C PHE A 705 -60.47 -41.45 37.92
N ALA A 706 -59.35 -41.41 37.20
CA ALA A 706 -58.09 -42.01 37.64
C ALA A 706 -57.56 -41.36 38.94
N ARG A 707 -57.81 -40.06 39.14
CA ARG A 707 -57.39 -39.31 40.34
C ARG A 707 -58.33 -39.51 41.52
N GLU A 708 -59.63 -39.35 41.30
CA GLU A 708 -60.63 -39.30 42.38
C GLU A 708 -61.26 -40.65 42.72
N ARG A 709 -61.37 -41.55 41.73
CA ARG A 709 -61.93 -42.91 41.86
C ARG A 709 -63.34 -42.96 42.50
N THR A 710 -64.19 -41.98 42.18
CA THR A 710 -65.59 -41.90 42.66
C THR A 710 -66.58 -42.53 41.66
N ALA A 711 -67.79 -42.87 42.13
CA ALA A 711 -68.86 -43.37 41.26
C ALA A 711 -69.34 -42.33 40.25
N GLU A 712 -69.36 -41.05 40.63
CA GLU A 712 -69.76 -39.93 39.76
C GLU A 712 -68.76 -39.70 38.63
N THR A 713 -67.47 -39.57 38.95
CA THR A 713 -66.41 -39.40 37.93
C THR A 713 -66.32 -40.59 36.97
N PHE A 714 -66.60 -41.81 37.45
CA PHE A 714 -66.75 -42.97 36.57
C PHE A 714 -67.98 -42.87 35.66
N ALA A 715 -69.14 -42.49 36.20
CA ALA A 715 -70.36 -42.34 35.41
C ALA A 715 -70.18 -41.32 34.28
N ASP A 716 -69.48 -40.21 34.55
CA ASP A 716 -69.13 -39.19 33.56
C ASP A 716 -68.18 -39.74 32.49
N ALA A 717 -67.11 -40.43 32.89
CA ALA A 717 -66.17 -41.06 31.96
C ALA A 717 -66.88 -42.10 31.08
N ARG A 718 -67.73 -42.94 31.68
CA ARG A 718 -68.54 -43.95 30.99
C ARG A 718 -69.50 -43.32 29.98
N ALA A 719 -70.26 -42.29 30.38
CA ALA A 719 -71.22 -41.62 29.51
C ALA A 719 -70.54 -40.93 28.32
N ALA A 720 -69.33 -40.39 28.51
CA ALA A 720 -68.53 -39.84 27.41
C ALA A 720 -68.09 -40.92 26.41
N GLN A 721 -67.65 -42.09 26.91
CA GLN A 721 -67.27 -43.23 26.07
C GLN A 721 -68.44 -43.82 25.28
N GLU A 722 -69.61 -43.99 25.92
CA GLU A 722 -70.84 -44.46 25.26
C GLU A 722 -71.24 -43.51 24.12
N ARG A 723 -71.12 -42.19 24.33
CA ARG A 723 -71.42 -41.19 23.31
C ARG A 723 -70.46 -41.26 22.12
N ILE A 724 -69.16 -41.39 22.38
CA ILE A 724 -68.14 -41.57 21.34
C ILE A 724 -68.42 -42.82 20.50
N LEU A 725 -68.64 -43.96 21.15
CA LEU A 725 -68.95 -45.22 20.47
C LEU A 725 -70.24 -45.13 19.65
N ALA A 726 -71.27 -44.44 20.15
CA ALA A 726 -72.50 -44.20 19.41
C ALA A 726 -72.23 -43.44 18.10
N ILE A 727 -71.48 -42.32 18.17
CA ILE A 727 -71.12 -41.53 16.99
C ILE A 727 -70.26 -42.36 16.03
N MET A 728 -69.26 -43.07 16.52
CA MET A 728 -68.39 -43.89 15.70
C MET A 728 -69.15 -45.02 14.98
N ARG A 729 -70.13 -45.65 15.65
CA ARG A 729 -71.01 -46.66 15.04
C ARG A 729 -71.93 -46.06 13.98
N THR A 730 -72.44 -44.85 14.19
CA THR A 730 -73.22 -44.13 13.16
C THR A 730 -72.35 -43.84 11.93
N VAL A 731 -71.12 -43.34 12.13
CA VAL A 731 -70.17 -43.10 11.03
C VAL A 731 -69.87 -44.40 10.27
N LEU A 732 -69.63 -45.50 10.99
CA LEU A 732 -69.37 -46.81 10.37
C LEU A 732 -70.59 -47.33 9.59
N ALA A 733 -71.80 -47.16 10.12
CA ALA A 733 -73.02 -47.51 9.41
C ALA A 733 -73.18 -46.70 8.11
N ASP A 734 -72.83 -45.42 8.14
CA ASP A 734 -72.88 -44.53 6.98
C ASP A 734 -71.84 -44.90 5.91
N MET A 735 -70.71 -45.50 6.31
CA MET A 735 -69.73 -46.11 5.39
C MET A 735 -70.29 -47.40 4.75
N LEU A 736 -70.96 -48.25 5.54
CA LEU A 736 -71.47 -49.57 5.10
C LEU A 736 -72.72 -49.49 4.20
N GLN A 737 -73.61 -48.52 4.43
CA GLN A 737 -74.88 -48.39 3.71
C GLN A 737 -74.75 -48.31 2.18
N TRP A 738 -73.58 -47.95 1.67
CA TRP A 738 -73.33 -47.74 0.24
C TRP A 738 -72.47 -48.83 -0.43
N GLU A 739 -71.93 -49.78 0.35
CA GLU A 739 -71.19 -50.94 -0.20
C GLU A 739 -72.16 -51.85 -0.98
N GLY A 740 -73.34 -52.15 -0.44
CA GLY A 740 -74.36 -52.93 -1.14
C GLY A 740 -74.89 -52.27 -2.41
N PHE A 741 -74.85 -50.93 -2.52
CA PHE A 741 -75.26 -50.20 -3.72
C PHE A 741 -74.14 -50.15 -4.77
N GLN A 742 -72.89 -49.95 -4.37
CA GLN A 742 -71.73 -50.00 -5.27
C GLN A 742 -71.45 -51.42 -5.74
N GLU A 743 -71.52 -52.44 -4.88
CA GLU A 743 -71.47 -53.86 -5.28
C GLU A 743 -72.60 -54.19 -6.24
N ALA A 744 -73.84 -53.77 -5.96
CA ALA A 744 -74.95 -53.98 -6.88
C ALA A 744 -74.72 -53.30 -8.23
N ILE A 745 -74.19 -52.06 -8.27
CA ILE A 745 -73.86 -51.37 -9.53
C ILE A 745 -72.70 -52.05 -10.27
N THR A 746 -71.70 -52.53 -9.55
CA THR A 746 -70.53 -53.20 -10.13
C THR A 746 -70.96 -54.54 -10.74
N LEU A 747 -71.77 -55.33 -10.02
CA LEU A 747 -72.43 -56.53 -10.53
C LEU A 747 -73.31 -56.22 -11.76
N LEU A 748 -74.08 -55.13 -11.74
CA LEU A 748 -74.93 -54.73 -12.87
C LEU A 748 -74.10 -54.33 -14.09
N ARG A 749 -72.96 -53.66 -13.89
CA ARG A 749 -72.01 -53.33 -14.96
C ARG A 749 -71.27 -54.55 -15.47
N ASP A 750 -70.84 -55.46 -14.62
CA ASP A 750 -70.22 -56.72 -15.03
C ASP A 750 -71.18 -57.54 -15.89
N ILE A 751 -72.46 -57.58 -15.50
CA ILE A 751 -73.54 -58.17 -16.32
C ILE A 751 -73.66 -57.42 -17.66
N GLN A 752 -73.65 -56.09 -17.67
CA GLN A 752 -73.78 -55.29 -18.90
C GLN A 752 -72.56 -55.48 -19.84
N LYS A 753 -71.36 -55.59 -19.27
CA LYS A 753 -70.10 -55.84 -20.00
C LYS A 753 -70.09 -57.24 -20.59
N LEU A 754 -70.47 -58.26 -19.81
CA LEU A 754 -70.69 -59.63 -20.30
C LEU A 754 -71.74 -59.66 -21.41
N GLN A 755 -72.85 -58.93 -21.25
CA GLN A 755 -73.90 -58.87 -22.26
C GLN A 755 -73.39 -58.24 -23.57
N SER A 756 -72.55 -57.20 -23.48
CA SER A 756 -71.92 -56.57 -24.65
C SER A 756 -70.88 -57.46 -25.32
N GLU A 757 -70.08 -58.21 -24.55
CA GLU A 757 -69.13 -59.20 -25.07
C GLU A 757 -69.87 -60.36 -25.73
N ILE A 758 -70.90 -60.91 -25.09
CA ILE A 758 -71.76 -61.96 -25.65
C ILE A 758 -72.44 -61.45 -26.93
N SER A 759 -72.98 -60.23 -26.94
CA SER A 759 -73.58 -59.64 -28.14
C SER A 759 -72.55 -59.53 -29.27
N ARG A 760 -71.33 -59.05 -28.98
CA ARG A 760 -70.25 -58.91 -29.95
C ARG A 760 -69.76 -60.27 -30.46
N GLU A 761 -69.65 -61.27 -29.59
CA GLU A 761 -69.30 -62.64 -29.94
C GLU A 761 -70.41 -63.28 -30.79
N THR A 762 -71.68 -63.02 -30.46
CA THR A 762 -72.84 -63.47 -31.24
C THR A 762 -72.86 -62.81 -32.61
N ASP A 763 -72.63 -61.51 -32.69
CA ASP A 763 -72.54 -60.76 -33.95
C ASP A 763 -71.36 -61.26 -34.81
N GLN A 764 -70.19 -61.51 -34.21
CA GLN A 764 -69.04 -62.09 -34.92
C GLN A 764 -69.31 -63.53 -35.38
N ARG A 765 -70.04 -64.32 -34.59
CA ARG A 765 -70.41 -65.70 -34.94
C ARG A 765 -71.45 -65.72 -36.06
N ILE A 766 -72.46 -64.86 -36.00
CA ILE A 766 -73.43 -64.61 -37.07
C ILE A 766 -72.71 -64.13 -38.35
N GLU A 767 -71.77 -63.18 -38.23
CA GLU A 767 -71.00 -62.66 -39.37
C GLU A 767 -70.11 -63.76 -39.99
N SER A 768 -69.48 -64.61 -39.17
CA SER A 768 -68.67 -65.74 -39.67
C SER A 768 -69.47 -66.88 -40.29
N GLU A 769 -70.69 -67.15 -39.82
CA GLU A 769 -71.60 -68.15 -40.42
C GLU A 769 -72.28 -67.63 -41.71
N LEU A 770 -72.59 -66.33 -41.80
CA LEU A 770 -73.22 -65.73 -42.99
C LEU A 770 -72.22 -65.38 -44.10
N PHE A 771 -71.00 -64.95 -43.78
CA PHE A 771 -70.03 -64.46 -44.77
C PHE A 771 -68.82 -65.38 -44.98
N GLY A 772 -68.69 -66.48 -44.21
CA GLY A 772 -67.51 -67.35 -44.23
C GLY A 772 -66.26 -66.65 -43.67
N PRO A 773 -65.17 -67.40 -43.36
CA PRO A 773 -63.96 -66.80 -42.82
C PRO A 773 -63.39 -65.79 -43.81
N LYS A 774 -63.23 -64.53 -43.38
CA LYS A 774 -62.49 -63.51 -44.15
C LYS A 774 -61.05 -64.03 -44.35
N PRO A 775 -60.50 -63.95 -45.59
CA PRO A 775 -59.14 -64.40 -45.90
C PRO A 775 -58.07 -63.59 -45.18
#